data_AF-A0A502M6V1-F1
#
_entry.id   AF-A0A502M6V1-F1
#
_cell.length_a   1.000
_cell.length_b   1.000
_cell.length_c   1.000
_cell.angle_alpha   90.00
_cell.angle_beta   90.00
_cell.angle_gamma   90.00
#
_symmetry.space_group_name_H-M   'P 1'
#
loop_
_entity.id
_entity.type
_entity.pdbx_description
1 polymer ?
#
loop_
_entity_poly.entity_id
_entity_poly.type
_entity_poly.pdbx_seq_one_letter_code
_entity_poly.pdbx_strand_id
1 'polypeptide(L)'
;MSRKDDERKNKKILSVFAAGATLALGTLTYALIDGKSVLRFKDALKAAKELNEDKNLNDTIEFSDYKDLKHELNDLVNKYSQLEKEYLKSNKKSYEGAVDLINQITKVRDDVIEKIYLESDYSRIIADNDYLDNDIKTDLKSLLDKLDNISSLTDQNSKDLTKLLNDFLVNNQVALERGLSRVDNLKNGLNELISRIQDNDTLSELKTKLEKAFADIPTDINRNNFLNVIKDLDTLYKESLKIIDDNDRETLRNRLTALSSSAGTLLVDKYLTDDEAKASLTSEKTDSDTLLEQKQPEIIDLRNKIEEITFAIETAKDAINKAKIKEAREKLTATIARAKEIHPRLVDFEAKSIITLALKKAQAVNDNQDSTADELNKTNEDLINDIQRAILLNQKNALSKQLREINKLLTEAKNNVEETVGIETLQEARDKLIDIIKKTEDDLKNNIIDDSDFKKATSAIKTVLDESKVSIDKFFNENNKENLKRTILRANRLKKEYEKYPDLANDLRELNNIISANPFNENDNDQTLISKNNNIKTVYDRLLAKLDKYKAKKELESIIAEAKKLKIDVDDASLDSKALQAEINKAQTNIDGKETAVLEADSDSLRAKINEFRLQLESSRVAKAKEKIAELRKKAEILLKDPTLDETLRKKLQSVYDLTNDLDGLASPQLNELANDLKAKSDAAEKDILTKKYNSVAKELRDKVELFKVDKKTVANLDKYQKDLESFLAANGGGA
;
A
#
# COMPACT_ATOMS: atom_id res chain seq x y z
N MET A 1 -77.87 18.27 -40.66
CA MET A 1 -78.45 18.72 -39.37
C MET A 1 -79.02 17.49 -38.69
N SER A 2 -78.38 16.93 -37.66
CA SER A 2 -78.16 17.47 -36.30
C SER A 2 -79.18 16.87 -35.33
N ARG A 3 -78.71 15.93 -34.51
CA ARG A 3 -78.72 16.07 -33.04
C ARG A 3 -80.08 16.51 -32.49
N LYS A 4 -81.05 15.60 -32.42
CA LYS A 4 -82.29 15.81 -31.65
C LYS A 4 -83.01 14.55 -31.15
N ASP A 5 -82.34 13.40 -31.04
CA ASP A 5 -82.96 12.18 -30.47
C ASP A 5 -82.18 11.55 -29.28
N ASP A 6 -81.15 12.23 -28.76
CA ASP A 6 -80.66 11.92 -27.42
C ASP A 6 -81.57 12.56 -26.37
N GLU A 7 -82.12 11.69 -25.52
CA GLU A 7 -82.64 11.98 -24.18
C GLU A 7 -83.98 12.72 -24.06
N ARG A 8 -85.06 11.97 -23.78
CA ARG A 8 -85.63 11.90 -22.41
C ARG A 8 -86.87 11.00 -22.29
N LYS A 9 -86.67 9.93 -21.50
CA LYS A 9 -87.45 9.49 -20.31
C LYS A 9 -88.95 9.16 -20.49
N ASN A 10 -89.34 7.89 -20.32
CA ASN A 10 -89.64 7.30 -19.01
C ASN A 10 -90.21 5.87 -19.11
N LYS A 11 -89.56 4.97 -18.37
CA LYS A 11 -90.14 4.01 -17.40
C LYS A 11 -91.43 3.28 -17.79
N LYS A 12 -91.34 1.95 -17.97
CA LYS A 12 -91.66 0.94 -16.92
C LYS A 12 -93.13 1.07 -16.48
N ILE A 13 -94.03 0.11 -16.70
CA ILE A 13 -93.91 -1.33 -16.40
C ILE A 13 -95.31 -1.96 -16.69
N LEU A 14 -95.34 -3.28 -16.94
CA LEU A 14 -96.49 -4.21 -16.80
C LEU A 14 -97.56 -4.32 -17.92
N SER A 15 -97.31 -5.24 -18.86
CA SER A 15 -98.15 -6.43 -19.13
C SER A 15 -97.28 -7.41 -19.93
N VAL A 16 -96.61 -8.41 -19.35
CA VAL A 16 -97.10 -9.70 -18.81
C VAL A 16 -97.97 -10.48 -19.81
N PHE A 17 -97.41 -11.62 -20.24
CA PHE A 17 -97.92 -12.67 -21.13
C PHE A 17 -97.81 -12.49 -22.66
N ALA A 18 -96.56 -12.49 -23.15
CA ALA A 18 -96.17 -13.20 -24.38
C ALA A 18 -94.67 -13.56 -24.31
N ALA A 19 -94.31 -14.28 -23.24
CA ALA A 19 -93.00 -14.92 -23.13
C ALA A 19 -93.05 -16.31 -23.80
N GLY A 20 -92.00 -16.64 -24.54
CA GLY A 20 -91.52 -18.01 -24.65
C GLY A 20 -91.51 -18.63 -26.05
N ALA A 21 -90.40 -18.48 -26.77
CA ALA A 21 -89.62 -19.57 -27.39
C ALA A 21 -88.80 -19.08 -28.59
N THR A 22 -87.60 -18.64 -28.24
CA THR A 22 -86.43 -18.30 -29.03
C THR A 22 -86.06 -19.37 -30.06
N LEU A 23 -85.73 -18.90 -31.27
CA LEU A 23 -84.54 -19.24 -32.04
C LEU A 23 -83.60 -20.28 -31.38
N ALA A 24 -83.86 -21.57 -31.62
CA ALA A 24 -82.86 -22.66 -31.63
C ALA A 24 -83.30 -23.83 -32.54
N LEU A 25 -84.42 -23.66 -33.25
CA LEU A 25 -84.82 -24.51 -34.37
C LEU A 25 -83.89 -24.29 -35.58
N GLY A 26 -83.24 -23.12 -35.71
CA GLY A 26 -82.65 -22.63 -36.96
C GLY A 26 -81.83 -23.61 -37.82
N THR A 27 -80.88 -24.36 -37.27
CA THR A 27 -79.94 -25.15 -38.09
C THR A 27 -80.34 -26.61 -38.30
N LEU A 28 -81.08 -27.25 -37.39
CA LEU A 28 -81.71 -28.55 -37.68
C LEU A 28 -82.98 -28.38 -38.52
N THR A 29 -83.67 -27.24 -38.40
CA THR A 29 -84.99 -27.00 -38.99
C THR A 29 -84.93 -26.53 -40.44
N TYR A 30 -83.84 -25.88 -40.87
CA TYR A 30 -83.69 -25.50 -42.29
C TYR A 30 -83.47 -26.71 -43.22
N ALA A 31 -83.02 -27.85 -42.69
CA ALA A 31 -83.00 -29.11 -43.43
C ALA A 31 -84.35 -29.87 -43.40
N LEU A 32 -85.33 -29.43 -42.60
CA LEU A 32 -86.54 -30.20 -42.28
C LEU A 32 -87.87 -29.51 -42.60
N ILE A 33 -87.90 -28.24 -43.04
CA ILE A 33 -89.17 -27.52 -43.27
C ILE A 33 -89.65 -27.43 -44.72
N ASP A 34 -88.83 -27.60 -45.77
CA ASP A 34 -89.32 -27.48 -47.16
C ASP A 34 -89.56 -28.81 -47.91
N GLY A 35 -89.73 -29.89 -47.18
CA GLY A 35 -90.20 -31.14 -47.76
C GLY A 35 -90.63 -32.11 -46.69
N LYS A 36 -91.88 -32.57 -46.74
CA LYS A 36 -92.53 -33.64 -45.93
C LYS A 36 -91.57 -34.68 -45.32
N SER A 37 -90.79 -34.29 -44.31
CA SER A 37 -89.84 -35.14 -43.60
C SER A 37 -90.08 -34.90 -42.12
N VAL A 38 -90.69 -35.91 -41.50
CA VAL A 38 -90.89 -36.02 -40.06
C VAL A 38 -89.53 -35.78 -39.38
N LEU A 39 -89.46 -34.86 -38.40
CA LEU A 39 -88.29 -34.69 -37.53
C LEU A 39 -87.92 -36.06 -36.96
N ARG A 40 -86.83 -36.67 -37.44
CA ARG A 40 -86.49 -38.05 -37.05
C ARG A 40 -85.59 -37.99 -35.84
N PHE A 41 -86.02 -38.67 -34.77
CA PHE A 41 -85.23 -38.89 -33.57
C PHE A 41 -83.79 -39.35 -33.88
N LYS A 42 -83.62 -40.17 -34.93
CA LYS A 42 -82.32 -40.65 -35.40
C LYS A 42 -81.36 -39.54 -35.85
N ASP A 43 -81.87 -38.49 -36.47
CA ASP A 43 -81.01 -37.42 -37.00
C ASP A 43 -80.54 -36.51 -35.85
N ALA A 44 -81.41 -36.24 -34.87
CA ALA A 44 -81.04 -35.54 -33.63
C ALA A 44 -80.05 -36.36 -32.78
N LEU A 45 -80.26 -37.68 -32.65
CA LEU A 45 -79.35 -38.58 -31.94
C LEU A 45 -77.99 -38.73 -32.65
N LYS A 46 -77.99 -38.72 -33.98
CA LYS A 46 -76.75 -38.71 -34.77
C LYS A 46 -75.96 -37.42 -34.55
N ALA A 47 -76.61 -36.26 -34.60
CA ALA A 47 -75.96 -34.98 -34.32
C ALA A 47 -75.42 -34.91 -32.87
N ALA A 48 -76.16 -35.46 -31.90
CA ALA A 48 -75.71 -35.58 -30.51
C ALA A 48 -74.46 -36.45 -30.38
N LYS A 49 -74.42 -37.60 -31.08
CA LYS A 49 -73.26 -38.50 -31.14
C LYS A 49 -72.05 -37.84 -31.79
N GLU A 50 -72.26 -37.15 -32.91
CA GLU A 50 -71.19 -36.43 -33.62
C GLU A 50 -70.60 -35.28 -32.79
N LEU A 51 -71.41 -34.62 -31.96
CA LEU A 51 -70.93 -33.62 -31.00
C LEU A 51 -70.19 -34.27 -29.83
N ASN A 52 -70.67 -35.41 -29.34
CA ASN A 52 -70.05 -36.18 -28.26
C ASN A 52 -68.71 -36.82 -28.66
N GLU A 53 -68.52 -37.05 -29.97
CA GLU A 53 -67.28 -37.52 -30.57
C GLU A 53 -66.38 -36.36 -31.04
N ASP A 54 -66.78 -35.09 -30.87
CA ASP A 54 -65.97 -33.94 -31.28
C ASP A 54 -64.66 -33.87 -30.49
N LYS A 55 -63.56 -33.77 -31.24
CA LYS A 55 -62.22 -33.67 -30.66
C LYS A 55 -62.04 -32.37 -29.88
N ASN A 56 -62.59 -31.24 -30.31
CA ASN A 56 -62.43 -29.96 -29.59
C ASN A 56 -63.13 -29.99 -28.22
N LEU A 57 -64.26 -30.69 -28.13
CA LEU A 57 -64.93 -30.93 -26.86
C LEU A 57 -64.08 -31.84 -25.96
N ASN A 58 -63.43 -32.86 -26.52
CA ASN A 58 -62.47 -33.71 -25.80
C ASN A 58 -61.27 -32.94 -25.26
N ASP A 59 -60.69 -32.06 -26.08
CA ASP A 59 -59.53 -31.25 -25.72
C ASP A 59 -59.90 -30.20 -24.62
N THR A 60 -61.12 -29.66 -24.66
CA THR A 60 -61.65 -28.72 -23.63
C THR A 60 -61.71 -29.35 -22.22
N ILE A 61 -61.88 -30.67 -22.12
CA ILE A 61 -62.09 -31.40 -20.84
C ILE A 61 -60.78 -31.72 -20.12
N GLU A 62 -59.66 -31.61 -20.83
CA GLU A 62 -58.34 -31.66 -20.20
C GLU A 62 -58.20 -30.53 -19.17
N PHE A 63 -58.96 -29.45 -19.32
CA PHE A 63 -59.16 -28.41 -18.31
C PHE A 63 -60.21 -28.86 -17.28
N SER A 64 -59.80 -28.91 -16.00
CA SER A 64 -60.62 -29.46 -14.88
C SER A 64 -62.02 -28.86 -14.77
N ASP A 65 -62.14 -27.57 -15.08
CA ASP A 65 -63.33 -26.76 -14.82
C ASP A 65 -64.43 -26.97 -15.87
N TYR A 66 -64.15 -27.81 -16.88
CA TYR A 66 -64.99 -28.06 -18.05
C TYR A 66 -65.33 -29.55 -18.24
N LYS A 67 -64.94 -30.42 -17.28
CA LYS A 67 -65.15 -31.87 -17.36
C LYS A 67 -66.62 -32.29 -17.40
N ASP A 68 -67.48 -31.50 -16.77
CA ASP A 68 -68.91 -31.80 -16.67
C ASP A 68 -69.63 -31.69 -18.02
N LEU A 69 -69.15 -30.85 -18.95
CA LEU A 69 -69.75 -30.64 -20.27
C LEU A 69 -69.89 -31.94 -21.09
N LYS A 70 -68.93 -32.85 -20.98
CA LYS A 70 -68.98 -34.16 -21.67
C LYS A 70 -69.64 -35.25 -20.87
N HIS A 71 -69.61 -35.18 -19.54
CA HIS A 71 -70.39 -36.11 -18.74
C HIS A 71 -71.88 -35.92 -19.02
N GLU A 72 -72.34 -34.67 -19.04
CA GLU A 72 -73.72 -34.33 -19.38
C GLU A 72 -74.08 -34.75 -20.80
N LEU A 73 -73.22 -34.47 -21.80
CA LEU A 73 -73.48 -34.87 -23.18
C LEU A 73 -73.44 -36.39 -23.40
N ASN A 74 -72.52 -37.12 -22.75
CA ASN A 74 -72.47 -38.58 -22.80
C ASN A 74 -73.70 -39.20 -22.16
N ASP A 75 -74.10 -38.71 -20.99
CA ASP A 75 -75.28 -39.22 -20.27
C ASP A 75 -76.54 -38.99 -21.09
N LEU A 76 -76.64 -37.83 -21.76
CA LEU A 76 -77.70 -37.57 -22.73
C LEU A 76 -77.63 -38.56 -23.90
N VAL A 77 -76.49 -38.69 -24.59
CA VAL A 77 -76.35 -39.60 -25.74
C VAL A 77 -76.65 -41.05 -25.36
N ASN A 78 -76.20 -41.52 -24.20
CA ASN A 78 -76.44 -42.86 -23.70
C ASN A 78 -77.91 -43.09 -23.36
N LYS A 79 -78.53 -42.16 -22.61
CA LYS A 79 -79.96 -42.21 -22.26
C LYS A 79 -80.83 -42.29 -23.53
N TYR A 80 -80.61 -41.41 -24.49
CA TYR A 80 -81.42 -41.37 -25.70
C TYR A 80 -81.08 -42.50 -26.69
N SER A 81 -79.84 -43.02 -26.70
CA SER A 81 -79.51 -44.24 -27.46
C SER A 81 -80.22 -45.48 -26.93
N GLN A 82 -80.38 -45.60 -25.61
CA GLN A 82 -81.12 -46.71 -25.00
C GLN A 82 -82.64 -46.62 -25.27
N LEU A 83 -83.16 -45.39 -25.32
CA LEU A 83 -84.57 -45.11 -25.61
C LEU A 83 -84.89 -45.10 -27.12
N GLU A 84 -83.90 -45.33 -27.99
CA GLU A 84 -84.05 -45.24 -29.46
C GLU A 84 -85.17 -46.14 -29.99
N LYS A 85 -85.20 -47.41 -29.56
CA LYS A 85 -86.26 -48.35 -29.97
C LYS A 85 -87.64 -47.94 -29.49
N GLU A 86 -87.73 -47.23 -28.37
CA GLU A 86 -89.01 -46.75 -27.83
C GLU A 86 -89.53 -45.55 -28.61
N TYR A 87 -88.68 -44.56 -28.85
CA TYR A 87 -89.06 -43.34 -29.55
C TYR A 87 -89.36 -43.59 -31.03
N LEU A 88 -88.80 -44.64 -31.64
CA LEU A 88 -89.11 -45.02 -33.02
C LEU A 88 -90.43 -45.79 -33.21
N LYS A 89 -91.19 -46.09 -32.13
CA LYS A 89 -92.46 -46.85 -32.23
C LYS A 89 -93.59 -46.08 -32.92
N SER A 90 -93.56 -44.75 -32.93
CA SER A 90 -94.55 -43.92 -33.62
C SER A 90 -93.99 -42.56 -34.00
N ASN A 91 -94.58 -41.91 -35.01
CA ASN A 91 -94.19 -40.56 -35.43
C ASN A 91 -94.30 -39.55 -34.27
N LYS A 92 -95.32 -39.68 -33.41
CA LYS A 92 -95.52 -38.81 -32.24
C LYS A 92 -94.40 -38.98 -31.21
N LYS A 93 -94.07 -40.23 -30.83
CA LYS A 93 -92.97 -40.49 -29.89
C LYS A 93 -91.61 -40.09 -30.47
N SER A 94 -91.38 -40.31 -31.77
CA SER A 94 -90.14 -39.91 -32.44
C SER A 94 -89.96 -38.40 -32.40
N TYR A 95 -91.04 -37.65 -32.62
CA TYR A 95 -91.02 -36.19 -32.52
C TYR A 95 -90.78 -35.71 -31.08
N GLU A 96 -91.50 -36.26 -30.09
CA GLU A 96 -91.33 -35.92 -28.67
C GLU A 96 -89.91 -36.19 -28.18
N GLY A 97 -89.34 -37.36 -28.49
CA GLY A 97 -87.96 -37.70 -28.14
C GLY A 97 -86.93 -36.83 -28.86
N ALA A 98 -87.19 -36.42 -30.11
CA ALA A 98 -86.28 -35.57 -30.87
C ALA A 98 -86.26 -34.14 -30.30
N VAL A 99 -87.43 -33.58 -29.97
CA VAL A 99 -87.56 -32.26 -29.35
C VAL A 99 -86.91 -32.24 -27.97
N ASP A 100 -87.13 -33.28 -27.15
CA ASP A 100 -86.53 -33.37 -25.81
C ASP A 100 -85.00 -33.48 -25.89
N LEU A 101 -84.45 -34.33 -26.77
CA LEU A 101 -83.02 -34.43 -26.99
C LEU A 101 -82.41 -33.10 -27.50
N ILE A 102 -83.07 -32.43 -28.46
CA ILE A 102 -82.64 -31.13 -28.96
C ILE A 102 -82.60 -30.10 -27.83
N ASN A 103 -83.65 -30.02 -27.00
CA ASN A 103 -83.70 -29.09 -25.86
C ASN A 103 -82.57 -29.35 -24.84
N GLN A 104 -82.22 -30.60 -24.58
CA GLN A 104 -81.12 -30.92 -23.68
C GLN A 104 -79.75 -30.59 -24.29
N ILE A 105 -79.56 -30.81 -25.60
CA ILE A 105 -78.35 -30.40 -26.32
C ILE A 105 -78.22 -28.87 -26.35
N THR A 106 -79.34 -28.14 -26.46
CA THR A 106 -79.36 -26.67 -26.38
C THR A 106 -78.85 -26.18 -25.04
N LYS A 107 -79.17 -26.85 -23.92
CA LYS A 107 -78.62 -26.48 -22.60
C LYS A 107 -77.11 -26.61 -22.55
N VAL A 108 -76.56 -27.75 -22.96
CA VAL A 108 -75.10 -27.97 -23.03
C VAL A 108 -74.44 -26.92 -23.93
N ARG A 109 -75.11 -26.50 -25.00
CA ARG A 109 -74.63 -25.44 -25.89
C ARG A 109 -74.67 -24.05 -25.23
N ASP A 110 -75.72 -23.74 -24.49
CA ASP A 110 -75.81 -22.48 -23.73
C ASP A 110 -74.71 -22.42 -22.67
N ASP A 111 -74.40 -23.54 -22.01
CA ASP A 111 -73.28 -23.66 -21.07
C ASP A 111 -71.93 -23.43 -21.78
N VAL A 112 -71.71 -24.02 -22.96
CA VAL A 112 -70.51 -23.73 -23.79
C VAL A 112 -70.41 -22.26 -24.15
N ILE A 113 -71.52 -21.60 -24.47
CA ILE A 113 -71.55 -20.15 -24.78
C ILE A 113 -71.17 -19.33 -23.55
N GLU A 114 -71.71 -19.64 -22.37
CA GLU A 114 -71.34 -18.99 -21.11
C GLU A 114 -69.84 -19.14 -20.83
N LYS A 115 -69.29 -20.34 -21.05
CA LYS A 115 -67.86 -20.62 -20.91
C LYS A 115 -67.00 -19.84 -21.90
N ILE A 116 -67.44 -19.67 -23.16
CA ILE A 116 -66.75 -18.82 -24.14
C ILE A 116 -66.69 -17.38 -23.63
N TYR A 117 -67.78 -16.85 -23.08
CA TYR A 117 -67.76 -15.49 -22.53
C TYR A 117 -66.77 -15.36 -21.36
N LEU A 118 -66.79 -16.30 -20.42
CA LEU A 118 -65.85 -16.31 -19.28
C LEU A 118 -64.39 -16.33 -19.74
N GLU A 119 -64.04 -17.23 -20.66
CA GLU A 119 -62.67 -17.32 -21.17
C GLU A 119 -62.30 -16.11 -22.03
N SER A 120 -63.24 -15.51 -22.77
CA SER A 120 -63.00 -14.29 -23.53
C SER A 120 -62.75 -13.07 -22.63
N ASP A 121 -63.47 -12.94 -21.53
CA ASP A 121 -63.26 -11.85 -20.56
C ASP A 121 -61.88 -12.00 -19.92
N TYR A 122 -61.47 -13.23 -19.63
CA TYR A 122 -60.11 -13.52 -19.19
C TYR A 122 -59.06 -13.17 -20.26
N SER A 123 -59.29 -13.54 -21.52
CA SER A 123 -58.42 -13.18 -22.64
C SER A 123 -58.29 -11.67 -22.83
N ARG A 124 -59.36 -10.89 -22.64
CA ARG A 124 -59.32 -9.42 -22.72
C ARG A 124 -58.39 -8.83 -21.66
N ILE A 125 -58.48 -9.31 -20.42
CA ILE A 125 -57.59 -8.88 -19.33
C ILE A 125 -56.12 -9.12 -19.67
N ILE A 126 -55.82 -10.25 -20.31
CA ILE A 126 -54.46 -10.62 -20.73
C ILE A 126 -53.99 -9.76 -21.92
N ALA A 127 -54.84 -9.61 -22.94
CA ALA A 127 -54.52 -8.91 -24.19
C ALA A 127 -54.19 -7.42 -23.99
N ASP A 128 -54.77 -6.81 -22.97
CA ASP A 128 -54.58 -5.40 -22.62
C ASP A 128 -53.48 -5.17 -21.57
N ASN A 129 -52.80 -6.22 -21.10
CA ASN A 129 -51.80 -6.11 -20.04
C ASN A 129 -50.39 -5.85 -20.58
N ASP A 130 -49.68 -4.83 -20.08
CA ASP A 130 -48.35 -4.44 -20.60
C ASP A 130 -47.22 -5.45 -20.34
N TYR A 131 -47.39 -6.44 -19.47
CA TYR A 131 -46.30 -7.26 -18.93
C TYR A 131 -46.08 -8.62 -19.62
N LEU A 132 -46.87 -8.94 -20.64
CA LEU A 132 -46.71 -10.14 -21.49
C LEU A 132 -46.19 -9.79 -22.88
N ASP A 133 -45.62 -10.78 -23.56
CA ASP A 133 -45.11 -10.63 -24.91
C ASP A 133 -46.20 -10.26 -25.94
N ASN A 134 -45.78 -9.68 -27.06
CA ASN A 134 -46.70 -9.20 -28.09
C ASN A 134 -47.31 -10.33 -28.92
N ASP A 135 -46.70 -11.52 -28.96
CA ASP A 135 -47.16 -12.62 -29.80
C ASP A 135 -48.44 -13.22 -29.21
N ILE A 136 -48.46 -13.52 -27.90
CA ILE A 136 -49.64 -14.06 -27.22
C ILE A 136 -50.79 -13.03 -27.19
N LYS A 137 -50.47 -11.74 -27.07
CA LYS A 137 -51.44 -10.65 -27.18
C LYS A 137 -52.08 -10.62 -28.55
N THR A 138 -51.29 -10.83 -29.59
CA THR A 138 -51.78 -10.84 -30.98
C THR A 138 -52.71 -12.01 -31.22
N ASP A 139 -52.35 -13.20 -30.73
CA ASP A 139 -53.16 -14.41 -30.84
C ASP A 139 -54.50 -14.27 -30.10
N LEU A 140 -54.47 -13.74 -28.87
CA LEU A 140 -55.68 -13.48 -28.08
C LEU A 140 -56.56 -12.38 -28.70
N LYS A 141 -55.97 -11.29 -29.20
CA LYS A 141 -56.72 -10.23 -29.91
C LYS A 141 -57.37 -10.77 -31.19
N SER A 142 -56.66 -11.59 -31.96
CA SER A 142 -57.24 -12.25 -33.13
C SER A 142 -58.44 -13.15 -32.77
N LEU A 143 -58.36 -13.85 -31.63
CA LEU A 143 -59.45 -14.67 -31.10
C LEU A 143 -60.64 -13.84 -30.61
N LEU A 144 -60.39 -12.73 -29.93
CA LEU A 144 -61.41 -11.79 -29.49
C LEU A 144 -62.09 -11.09 -30.68
N ASP A 145 -61.32 -10.67 -31.69
CA ASP A 145 -61.87 -10.11 -32.93
C ASP A 145 -62.75 -11.13 -33.66
N LYS A 146 -62.36 -12.41 -33.69
CA LYS A 146 -63.21 -13.48 -34.25
C LYS A 146 -64.52 -13.61 -33.48
N LEU A 147 -64.48 -13.53 -32.16
CA LEU A 147 -65.68 -13.57 -31.31
C LEU A 147 -66.59 -12.36 -31.53
N ASP A 148 -66.01 -11.15 -31.55
CA ASP A 148 -66.75 -9.89 -31.70
C ASP A 148 -67.39 -9.75 -33.10
N ASN A 149 -66.85 -10.43 -34.11
CA ASN A 149 -67.41 -10.49 -35.46
C ASN A 149 -68.57 -11.51 -35.62
N ILE A 150 -68.89 -12.29 -34.60
CA ILE A 150 -70.03 -13.22 -34.62
C ILE A 150 -71.30 -12.48 -34.19
N SER A 151 -72.28 -12.36 -35.10
CA SER A 151 -73.55 -11.65 -34.84
C SER A 151 -74.40 -12.26 -33.73
N SER A 152 -74.35 -13.60 -33.59
CA SER A 152 -74.92 -14.31 -32.45
C SER A 152 -74.26 -15.69 -32.28
N LEU A 153 -73.77 -15.98 -31.07
CA LEU A 153 -73.28 -17.31 -30.71
C LEU A 153 -74.42 -18.36 -30.71
N THR A 154 -75.67 -17.93 -30.47
CA THR A 154 -76.85 -18.80 -30.51
C THR A 154 -77.23 -19.24 -31.92
N ASP A 155 -76.55 -18.74 -32.96
CA ASP A 155 -76.75 -19.13 -34.35
C ASP A 155 -75.61 -20.02 -34.89
N GLN A 156 -74.51 -20.15 -34.15
CA GLN A 156 -73.34 -20.96 -34.55
C GLN A 156 -73.57 -22.46 -34.33
N ASN A 157 -73.05 -23.30 -35.23
CA ASN A 157 -73.14 -24.74 -34.99
C ASN A 157 -72.27 -25.16 -33.78
N SER A 158 -72.63 -26.27 -33.15
CA SER A 158 -71.99 -26.71 -31.89
C SER A 158 -70.51 -27.06 -32.04
N LYS A 159 -70.04 -27.45 -33.24
CA LYS A 159 -68.62 -27.73 -33.49
C LYS A 159 -67.79 -26.45 -33.52
N ASP A 160 -68.31 -25.39 -34.14
CA ASP A 160 -67.65 -24.09 -34.18
C ASP A 160 -67.59 -23.44 -32.80
N LEU A 161 -68.63 -23.61 -31.97
CA LEU A 161 -68.65 -23.14 -30.58
C LEU A 161 -67.64 -23.89 -29.70
N THR A 162 -67.61 -25.22 -29.76
CA THR A 162 -66.64 -26.02 -28.98
C THR A 162 -65.20 -25.80 -29.43
N LYS A 163 -64.97 -25.57 -30.73
CA LYS A 163 -63.67 -25.13 -31.23
C LYS A 163 -63.28 -23.75 -30.70
N LEU A 164 -64.19 -22.78 -30.76
CA LEU A 164 -63.91 -21.42 -30.26
C LEU A 164 -63.58 -21.42 -28.77
N LEU A 165 -64.32 -22.20 -27.96
CA LEU A 165 -64.02 -22.40 -26.55
C LEU A 165 -62.63 -23.02 -26.33
N ASN A 166 -62.32 -24.09 -27.07
CA ASN A 166 -61.02 -24.74 -27.00
C ASN A 166 -59.86 -23.80 -27.39
N ASP A 167 -60.03 -23.01 -28.45
CA ASP A 167 -59.04 -22.03 -28.89
C ASP A 167 -58.79 -20.97 -27.81
N PHE A 168 -59.84 -20.46 -27.14
CA PHE A 168 -59.67 -19.55 -26.00
C PHE A 168 -58.94 -20.21 -24.82
N LEU A 169 -59.33 -21.43 -24.44
CA LEU A 169 -58.72 -22.17 -23.33
C LEU A 169 -57.23 -22.42 -23.53
N VAL A 170 -56.85 -22.89 -24.73
CA VAL A 170 -55.46 -23.16 -25.08
C VAL A 170 -54.63 -21.88 -25.04
N ASN A 171 -55.11 -20.79 -25.65
CA ASN A 171 -54.35 -19.54 -25.67
C ASN A 171 -54.25 -18.89 -24.28
N ASN A 172 -55.30 -18.98 -23.46
CA ASN A 172 -55.27 -18.52 -22.07
C ASN A 172 -54.31 -19.36 -21.20
N GLN A 173 -54.20 -20.66 -21.47
CA GLN A 173 -53.24 -21.54 -20.79
C GLN A 173 -51.80 -21.21 -21.20
N VAL A 174 -51.54 -21.01 -22.50
CA VAL A 174 -50.22 -20.57 -22.99
C VAL A 174 -49.84 -19.22 -22.39
N ALA A 175 -50.79 -18.28 -22.25
CA ALA A 175 -50.55 -16.99 -21.60
C ALA A 175 -50.14 -17.15 -20.13
N LEU A 176 -50.79 -18.05 -19.39
CA LEU A 176 -50.42 -18.37 -18.00
C LEU A 176 -49.00 -18.95 -17.95
N GLU A 177 -48.67 -19.94 -18.77
CA GLU A 177 -47.36 -20.59 -18.80
C GLU A 177 -46.23 -19.60 -19.10
N ARG A 178 -46.43 -18.72 -20.09
CA ARG A 178 -45.47 -17.64 -20.40
C ARG A 178 -45.36 -16.63 -19.27
N GLY A 179 -46.48 -16.30 -18.63
CA GLY A 179 -46.50 -15.44 -17.44
C GLY A 179 -45.70 -16.03 -16.28
N LEU A 180 -45.84 -17.33 -16.00
CA LEU A 180 -45.05 -18.03 -14.99
C LEU A 180 -43.54 -18.00 -15.31
N SER A 181 -43.16 -18.22 -16.57
CA SER A 181 -41.76 -18.08 -16.99
C SER A 181 -41.20 -16.67 -16.78
N ARG A 182 -42.01 -15.62 -17.03
CA ARG A 182 -41.62 -14.23 -16.75
C ARG A 182 -41.44 -13.98 -15.25
N VAL A 183 -42.32 -14.52 -14.41
CA VAL A 183 -42.18 -14.46 -12.94
C VAL A 183 -40.85 -15.08 -12.51
N ASP A 184 -40.48 -16.25 -13.03
CA ASP A 184 -39.23 -16.92 -12.68
C ASP A 184 -38.00 -16.13 -13.11
N ASN A 185 -38.03 -15.52 -14.30
CA ASN A 185 -36.95 -14.64 -14.74
C ASN A 185 -36.79 -13.40 -13.84
N LEU A 186 -37.89 -12.78 -13.42
CA LEU A 186 -37.86 -11.63 -12.51
C LEU A 186 -37.38 -12.02 -11.12
N LYS A 187 -37.79 -13.19 -10.59
CA LYS A 187 -37.22 -13.76 -9.37
C LYS A 187 -35.71 -13.92 -9.51
N ASN A 188 -35.23 -14.58 -10.56
CA ASN A 188 -33.80 -14.75 -10.76
C ASN A 188 -33.06 -13.40 -10.81
N GLY A 189 -33.58 -12.41 -11.54
CA GLY A 189 -33.02 -11.06 -11.57
C GLY A 189 -32.99 -10.38 -10.19
N LEU A 190 -34.06 -10.49 -9.39
CA LEU A 190 -34.08 -9.96 -8.03
C LEU A 190 -33.07 -10.68 -7.10
N ASN A 191 -32.90 -11.99 -7.23
CA ASN A 191 -31.88 -12.76 -6.48
C ASN A 191 -30.46 -12.31 -6.85
N GLU A 192 -30.21 -12.01 -8.12
CA GLU A 192 -28.95 -11.43 -8.57
C GLU A 192 -28.73 -10.03 -7.97
N LEU A 193 -29.77 -9.18 -7.91
CA LEU A 193 -29.68 -7.89 -7.22
C LEU A 193 -29.39 -8.02 -5.73
N ILE A 194 -30.04 -8.96 -5.03
CA ILE A 194 -29.75 -9.26 -3.61
C ILE A 194 -28.28 -9.68 -3.46
N SER A 195 -27.78 -10.51 -4.37
CA SER A 195 -26.39 -10.97 -4.34
C SER A 195 -25.37 -9.86 -4.63
N ARG A 196 -25.75 -8.80 -5.36
CA ARG A 196 -24.93 -7.60 -5.57
C ARG A 196 -24.85 -6.70 -4.34
N ILE A 197 -25.85 -6.74 -3.45
CA ILE A 197 -25.83 -5.98 -2.21
C ILE A 197 -24.89 -6.67 -1.21
N GLN A 198 -23.65 -6.17 -1.12
CA GLN A 198 -22.72 -6.57 -0.06
C GLN A 198 -23.32 -6.28 1.32
N ASP A 199 -22.91 -7.04 2.35
CA ASP A 199 -23.28 -6.80 3.76
C ASP A 199 -22.61 -5.52 4.29
N ASN A 200 -23.00 -4.37 3.76
CA ASN A 200 -22.56 -3.05 4.18
C ASN A 200 -23.81 -2.19 4.44
N ASP A 201 -23.77 -1.40 5.52
CA ASP A 201 -24.96 -0.82 6.16
C ASP A 201 -25.85 0.05 5.24
N THR A 202 -25.29 0.61 4.16
CA THR A 202 -25.94 1.59 3.26
C THR A 202 -27.12 1.04 2.45
N LEU A 203 -27.16 -0.26 2.15
CA LEU A 203 -28.24 -0.88 1.36
C LEU A 203 -29.01 -1.96 2.16
N SER A 204 -28.79 -2.04 3.47
CA SER A 204 -29.41 -3.06 4.34
C SER A 204 -30.96 -3.00 4.33
N GLU A 205 -31.53 -1.80 4.30
CA GLU A 205 -32.98 -1.61 4.20
C GLU A 205 -33.54 -2.11 2.86
N LEU A 206 -32.80 -1.91 1.75
CA LEU A 206 -33.19 -2.41 0.44
C LEU A 206 -33.11 -3.93 0.38
N LYS A 207 -32.04 -4.51 0.92
CA LYS A 207 -31.87 -5.97 1.04
C LYS A 207 -33.03 -6.60 1.83
N THR A 208 -33.36 -6.01 2.99
CA THR A 208 -34.49 -6.46 3.82
C THR A 208 -35.83 -6.36 3.06
N LYS A 209 -36.05 -5.27 2.32
CA LYS A 209 -37.26 -5.09 1.49
C LYS A 209 -37.33 -6.13 0.37
N LEU A 210 -36.21 -6.43 -0.29
CA LEU A 210 -36.10 -7.42 -1.36
C LEU A 210 -36.32 -8.84 -0.84
N GLU A 211 -35.68 -9.22 0.27
CA GLU A 211 -35.85 -10.52 0.92
C GLU A 211 -37.29 -10.73 1.40
N LYS A 212 -37.90 -9.69 1.97
CA LYS A 212 -39.31 -9.71 2.38
C LYS A 212 -40.23 -9.85 1.17
N ALA A 213 -40.02 -9.06 0.12
CA ALA A 213 -40.82 -9.14 -1.10
C ALA A 213 -40.72 -10.53 -1.74
N PHE A 214 -39.56 -11.19 -1.64
CA PHE A 214 -39.37 -12.57 -2.05
C PHE A 214 -40.18 -13.58 -1.22
N ALA A 215 -40.22 -13.39 0.11
CA ALA A 215 -41.01 -14.21 1.01
C ALA A 215 -42.52 -14.02 0.81
N ASP A 216 -42.93 -12.82 0.39
CA ASP A 216 -44.32 -12.43 0.16
C ASP A 216 -44.85 -12.85 -1.24
N ILE A 217 -44.02 -13.50 -2.09
CA ILE A 217 -44.49 -14.01 -3.38
C ILE A 217 -45.50 -15.15 -3.15
N PRO A 218 -46.71 -15.10 -3.77
CA PRO A 218 -47.70 -16.15 -3.62
C PRO A 218 -47.16 -17.53 -4.04
N THR A 219 -47.44 -18.56 -3.25
CA THR A 219 -47.07 -19.95 -3.55
C THR A 219 -48.00 -20.62 -4.56
N ASP A 220 -49.24 -20.11 -4.69
CA ASP A 220 -50.24 -20.57 -5.67
C ASP A 220 -50.46 -19.47 -6.72
N ILE A 221 -49.55 -19.41 -7.69
CA ILE A 221 -49.68 -18.50 -8.84
C ILE A 221 -50.54 -19.19 -9.89
N ASN A 222 -51.67 -18.57 -10.20
CA ASN A 222 -52.69 -19.13 -11.07
C ASN A 222 -53.30 -18.03 -11.98
N ARG A 223 -54.33 -18.41 -12.73
CA ARG A 223 -54.98 -17.55 -13.71
C ARG A 223 -55.40 -16.18 -13.15
N ASN A 224 -55.80 -16.11 -11.88
CA ASN A 224 -56.37 -14.90 -11.30
C ASN A 224 -55.34 -13.89 -10.79
N ASN A 225 -54.08 -14.29 -10.56
CA ASN A 225 -53.11 -13.44 -9.86
C ASN A 225 -51.77 -13.24 -10.59
N PHE A 226 -51.42 -14.06 -11.59
CA PHE A 226 -50.08 -14.05 -12.19
C PHE A 226 -49.67 -12.68 -12.78
N LEU A 227 -50.59 -11.95 -13.40
CA LEU A 227 -50.32 -10.62 -13.97
C LEU A 227 -49.96 -9.56 -12.90
N ASN A 228 -50.62 -9.61 -11.74
CA ASN A 228 -50.31 -8.71 -10.63
C ASN A 228 -48.94 -9.04 -10.05
N VAL A 229 -48.62 -10.33 -9.91
CA VAL A 229 -47.31 -10.78 -9.46
C VAL A 229 -46.19 -10.30 -10.39
N ILE A 230 -46.38 -10.39 -11.72
CA ILE A 230 -45.38 -9.89 -12.68
C ILE A 230 -45.20 -8.37 -12.54
N LYS A 231 -46.28 -7.61 -12.45
CA LYS A 231 -46.23 -6.15 -12.28
C LYS A 231 -45.45 -5.75 -11.04
N ASP A 232 -45.76 -6.38 -9.90
CA ASP A 232 -45.13 -6.05 -8.63
C ASP A 232 -43.63 -6.39 -8.65
N LEU A 233 -43.26 -7.54 -9.19
CA LEU A 233 -41.86 -7.96 -9.34
C LEU A 233 -41.06 -7.08 -10.33
N ASP A 234 -41.64 -6.71 -11.47
CA ASP A 234 -40.99 -5.86 -12.48
C ASP A 234 -40.76 -4.44 -11.95
N THR A 235 -41.74 -3.89 -11.22
CA THR A 235 -41.61 -2.59 -10.53
C THR A 235 -40.48 -2.63 -9.50
N LEU A 236 -40.51 -3.65 -8.63
CA LEU A 236 -39.49 -3.83 -7.59
C LEU A 236 -38.09 -3.99 -8.18
N TYR A 237 -37.95 -4.78 -9.25
CA TYR A 237 -36.67 -4.99 -9.93
C TYR A 237 -36.09 -3.68 -10.46
N LYS A 238 -36.90 -2.88 -11.18
CA LYS A 238 -36.47 -1.58 -11.74
C LYS A 238 -36.07 -0.58 -10.66
N GLU A 239 -36.86 -0.45 -9.61
CA GLU A 239 -36.56 0.45 -8.49
C GLU A 239 -35.29 0.03 -7.76
N SER A 240 -35.14 -1.27 -7.49
CA SER A 240 -33.99 -1.80 -6.77
C SER A 240 -32.70 -1.69 -7.58
N LEU A 241 -32.75 -2.03 -8.88
CA LEU A 241 -31.61 -1.88 -9.79
C LEU A 241 -31.13 -0.42 -9.83
N LYS A 242 -32.06 0.54 -9.91
CA LYS A 242 -31.74 1.97 -9.88
C LYS A 242 -31.01 2.38 -8.60
N ILE A 243 -31.51 1.96 -7.44
CA ILE A 243 -30.87 2.29 -6.15
C ILE A 243 -29.46 1.69 -6.06
N ILE A 244 -29.29 0.44 -6.49
CA ILE A 244 -27.99 -0.24 -6.49
C ILE A 244 -27.02 0.49 -7.43
N ASP A 245 -27.45 0.80 -8.66
CA ASP A 245 -26.59 1.47 -9.64
C ASP A 245 -26.24 2.91 -9.21
N ASP A 246 -27.17 3.63 -8.56
CA ASP A 246 -26.89 4.95 -7.98
C ASP A 246 -25.84 4.87 -6.85
N ASN A 247 -25.93 3.85 -5.99
CA ASN A 247 -24.95 3.61 -4.93
C ASN A 247 -23.56 3.18 -5.46
N ASP A 248 -23.53 2.27 -6.45
CA ASP A 248 -22.30 1.85 -7.13
C ASP A 248 -21.61 3.05 -7.78
N ARG A 249 -22.40 3.91 -8.46
CA ARG A 249 -21.90 5.15 -9.07
C ARG A 249 -21.27 6.07 -8.03
N GLU A 250 -21.93 6.31 -6.92
CA GLU A 250 -21.42 7.18 -5.86
C GLU A 250 -20.13 6.63 -5.22
N THR A 251 -20.07 5.32 -5.00
CA THR A 251 -18.86 4.65 -4.48
C THR A 251 -17.68 4.83 -5.43
N LEU A 252 -17.89 4.63 -6.73
CA LEU A 252 -16.86 4.82 -7.76
C LEU A 252 -16.46 6.29 -7.89
N ARG A 253 -17.40 7.24 -7.84
CA ARG A 253 -17.10 8.69 -7.81
C ARG A 253 -16.19 9.04 -6.66
N ASN A 254 -16.49 8.58 -5.44
CA ASN A 254 -15.66 8.84 -4.26
C ASN A 254 -14.24 8.28 -4.43
N ARG A 255 -14.10 7.07 -4.98
CA ARG A 255 -12.78 6.50 -5.30
C ARG A 255 -12.03 7.32 -6.35
N LEU A 256 -12.70 7.75 -7.42
CA LEU A 256 -12.12 8.58 -8.48
C LEU A 256 -11.70 9.96 -7.96
N THR A 257 -12.49 10.57 -7.06
CA THR A 257 -12.14 11.84 -6.38
C THR A 257 -10.86 11.69 -5.55
N ALA A 258 -10.72 10.60 -4.79
CA ALA A 258 -9.51 10.33 -4.02
C ALA A 258 -8.27 10.15 -4.92
N LEU A 259 -8.42 9.43 -6.03
CA LEU A 259 -7.35 9.25 -7.02
C LEU A 259 -6.98 10.57 -7.70
N SER A 260 -7.95 11.37 -8.15
CA SER A 260 -7.70 12.70 -8.73
C SER A 260 -6.97 13.63 -7.76
N SER A 261 -7.35 13.60 -6.49
CA SER A 261 -6.66 14.37 -5.44
C SER A 261 -5.20 13.91 -5.24
N SER A 262 -4.96 12.60 -5.26
CA SER A 262 -3.60 12.03 -5.21
C SER A 262 -2.77 12.45 -6.43
N ALA A 263 -3.35 12.41 -7.63
CA ALA A 263 -2.71 12.89 -8.85
C ALA A 263 -2.32 14.38 -8.74
N GLY A 264 -3.23 15.22 -8.20
CA GLY A 264 -2.95 16.64 -7.95
C GLY A 264 -1.76 16.86 -7.02
N THR A 265 -1.59 16.02 -5.99
CA THR A 265 -0.45 16.07 -5.07
C THR A 265 0.86 15.69 -5.76
N LEU A 266 0.84 14.66 -6.61
CA LEU A 266 2.03 14.21 -7.36
C LEU A 266 2.47 15.22 -8.41
N LEU A 267 1.54 15.91 -9.08
CA LEU A 267 1.84 16.92 -10.10
C LEU A 267 2.63 18.13 -9.58
N VAL A 268 2.56 18.39 -8.28
CA VAL A 268 3.32 19.47 -7.61
C VAL A 268 4.60 18.96 -6.93
N ASP A 269 4.89 17.66 -6.98
CA ASP A 269 6.17 17.12 -6.49
C ASP A 269 7.30 17.58 -7.42
N LYS A 270 8.31 18.25 -6.86
CA LYS A 270 9.48 18.77 -7.60
C LYS A 270 10.27 17.69 -8.34
N TYR A 271 10.14 16.41 -7.95
CA TYR A 271 10.83 15.28 -8.56
C TYR A 271 10.06 14.67 -9.74
N LEU A 272 8.83 15.09 -10.03
CA LEU A 272 8.13 14.71 -11.25
C LEU A 272 8.65 15.54 -12.43
N THR A 273 9.89 15.24 -12.85
CA THR A 273 10.59 15.92 -13.94
C THR A 273 10.46 15.19 -15.28
N ASP A 274 9.86 14.00 -15.29
CA ASP A 274 9.58 13.25 -16.51
C ASP A 274 8.36 13.86 -17.21
N ASP A 275 8.58 14.47 -18.37
CA ASP A 275 7.55 15.20 -19.11
C ASP A 275 6.42 14.29 -19.60
N GLU A 276 6.71 13.03 -19.96
CA GLU A 276 5.71 12.07 -20.44
C GLU A 276 4.81 11.61 -19.28
N ALA A 277 5.41 11.20 -18.16
CA ALA A 277 4.66 10.81 -16.97
C ALA A 277 3.84 11.97 -16.41
N LYS A 278 4.39 13.19 -16.44
CA LYS A 278 3.69 14.41 -16.02
C LYS A 278 2.53 14.76 -16.95
N ALA A 279 2.74 14.68 -18.26
CA ALA A 279 1.69 14.94 -19.25
C ALA A 279 0.55 13.92 -19.15
N SER A 280 0.88 12.63 -19.05
CA SER A 280 -0.10 11.56 -18.83
C SER A 280 -0.90 11.79 -17.55
N LEU A 281 -0.25 11.99 -16.40
CA LEU A 281 -0.94 12.23 -15.14
C LEU A 281 -1.80 13.50 -15.17
N THR A 282 -1.37 14.54 -15.87
CA THR A 282 -2.16 15.76 -16.06
C THR A 282 -3.43 15.48 -16.87
N SER A 283 -3.30 14.79 -18.01
CA SER A 283 -4.42 14.40 -18.86
C SER A 283 -5.42 13.54 -18.10
N GLU A 284 -4.94 12.47 -17.45
CA GLU A 284 -5.79 11.53 -16.71
C GLU A 284 -6.52 12.20 -15.55
N LYS A 285 -5.85 13.14 -14.86
CA LYS A 285 -6.48 13.95 -13.81
C LYS A 285 -7.55 14.87 -14.40
N THR A 286 -7.26 15.60 -15.49
CA THR A 286 -8.22 16.49 -16.14
C THR A 286 -9.46 15.74 -16.63
N ASP A 287 -9.28 14.57 -17.24
CA ASP A 287 -10.39 13.72 -17.67
C ASP A 287 -11.20 13.21 -16.48
N SER A 288 -10.54 12.83 -15.39
CA SER A 288 -11.20 12.40 -14.15
C SER A 288 -12.02 13.53 -13.52
N ASP A 289 -11.48 14.74 -13.45
CA ASP A 289 -12.18 15.92 -12.96
C ASP A 289 -13.40 16.24 -13.84
N THR A 290 -13.23 16.18 -15.16
CA THR A 290 -14.31 16.38 -16.13
C THR A 290 -15.42 15.34 -15.97
N LEU A 291 -15.07 14.07 -15.77
CA LEU A 291 -16.05 12.99 -15.54
C LEU A 291 -16.80 13.17 -14.21
N LEU A 292 -16.12 13.66 -13.16
CA LEU A 292 -16.72 13.94 -11.86
C LEU A 292 -17.71 15.12 -11.89
N GLU A 293 -17.54 16.09 -12.80
CA GLU A 293 -18.48 17.20 -13.00
C GLU A 293 -19.81 16.75 -13.63
N GLN A 294 -19.83 15.59 -14.31
CA GLN A 294 -21.07 15.05 -14.88
C GLN A 294 -22.05 14.64 -13.76
N LYS A 295 -23.33 14.96 -13.94
CA LYS A 295 -24.37 14.66 -12.93
C LYS A 295 -24.67 13.15 -12.80
N GLN A 296 -24.68 12.42 -13.91
CA GLN A 296 -24.97 10.98 -13.96
C GLN A 296 -24.02 10.28 -14.97
N PRO A 297 -22.72 10.15 -14.65
CA PRO A 297 -21.79 9.39 -15.49
C PRO A 297 -22.14 7.90 -15.49
N GLU A 298 -21.81 7.21 -16.59
CA GLU A 298 -21.99 5.77 -16.68
C GLU A 298 -21.01 5.04 -15.74
N ILE A 299 -21.46 3.93 -15.14
CA ILE A 299 -20.64 3.13 -14.21
C ILE A 299 -19.39 2.60 -14.91
N ILE A 300 -19.50 2.26 -16.20
CA ILE A 300 -18.37 1.72 -16.97
C ILE A 300 -17.29 2.77 -17.21
N ASP A 301 -17.68 4.02 -17.50
CA ASP A 301 -16.75 5.14 -17.68
C ASP A 301 -15.98 5.43 -16.38
N LEU A 302 -16.67 5.42 -15.24
CA LEU A 302 -16.03 5.59 -13.94
C LEU A 302 -15.01 4.49 -13.64
N ARG A 303 -15.32 3.23 -13.97
CA ARG A 303 -14.41 2.09 -13.77
C ARG A 303 -13.17 2.21 -14.65
N ASN A 304 -13.36 2.47 -15.94
CA ASN A 304 -12.26 2.65 -16.89
C ASN A 304 -11.36 3.81 -16.44
N LYS A 305 -11.94 4.95 -16.08
CA LYS A 305 -11.16 6.12 -15.64
C LYS A 305 -10.37 5.85 -14.35
N ILE A 306 -10.94 5.09 -13.41
CA ILE A 306 -10.24 4.66 -12.19
C ILE A 306 -8.99 3.83 -12.54
N GLU A 307 -9.07 2.93 -13.50
CA GLU A 307 -7.93 2.11 -13.94
C GLU A 307 -6.85 2.98 -14.60
N GLU A 308 -7.26 3.86 -15.51
CA GLU A 308 -6.36 4.77 -16.23
C GLU A 308 -5.60 5.72 -15.29
N ILE A 309 -6.31 6.42 -14.40
CA ILE A 309 -5.65 7.33 -13.45
C ILE A 309 -4.79 6.58 -12.44
N THR A 310 -5.17 5.35 -12.06
CA THR A 310 -4.34 4.51 -11.18
C THR A 310 -3.02 4.17 -11.86
N PHE A 311 -3.05 3.77 -13.14
CA PHE A 311 -1.85 3.48 -13.91
C PHE A 311 -0.95 4.71 -14.06
N ALA A 312 -1.51 5.88 -14.37
CA ALA A 312 -0.74 7.12 -14.48
C ALA A 312 -0.14 7.55 -13.13
N ILE A 313 -0.86 7.37 -12.02
CA ILE A 313 -0.34 7.61 -10.66
C ILE A 313 0.87 6.72 -10.38
N GLU A 314 0.80 5.42 -10.66
CA GLU A 314 1.91 4.50 -10.43
C GLU A 314 3.12 4.82 -11.32
N THR A 315 2.88 5.18 -12.59
CA THR A 315 3.95 5.64 -13.49
C THR A 315 4.63 6.91 -12.98
N ALA A 316 3.86 7.89 -12.49
CA ALA A 316 4.42 9.11 -11.92
C ALA A 316 5.20 8.86 -10.63
N LYS A 317 4.73 7.96 -9.75
CA LYS A 317 5.47 7.56 -8.54
C LYS A 317 6.81 6.90 -8.90
N ASP A 318 6.84 6.02 -9.89
CA ASP A 318 8.07 5.39 -10.37
C ASP A 318 9.06 6.44 -10.93
N ALA A 319 8.57 7.38 -11.75
CA ALA A 319 9.38 8.48 -12.28
C ALA A 319 9.98 9.35 -11.15
N ILE A 320 9.17 9.72 -10.16
CA ILE A 320 9.62 10.47 -8.97
C ILE A 320 10.70 9.69 -8.21
N ASN A 321 10.51 8.38 -7.99
CA ASN A 321 11.48 7.55 -7.28
C ASN A 321 12.80 7.45 -8.05
N LYS A 322 12.75 7.25 -9.37
CA LYS A 322 13.93 7.26 -10.25
C LYS A 322 14.68 8.60 -10.18
N ALA A 323 13.98 9.72 -10.21
CA ALA A 323 14.59 11.05 -10.08
C ALA A 323 15.27 11.24 -8.71
N LYS A 324 14.63 10.81 -7.62
CA LYS A 324 15.21 10.85 -6.26
C LYS A 324 16.47 9.99 -6.16
N ILE A 325 16.45 8.77 -6.71
CA ILE A 325 17.62 7.87 -6.75
C ILE A 325 18.76 8.52 -7.55
N LYS A 326 18.46 9.12 -8.70
CA LYS A 326 19.46 9.81 -9.53
C LYS A 326 20.14 10.95 -8.78
N GLU A 327 19.38 11.86 -8.16
CA GLU A 327 19.94 12.98 -7.39
C GLU A 327 20.79 12.48 -6.21
N ALA A 328 20.31 11.49 -5.46
CA ALA A 328 21.05 10.91 -4.34
C ALA A 328 22.37 10.26 -4.79
N ARG A 329 22.37 9.59 -5.95
CA ARG A 329 23.55 8.96 -6.55
C ARG A 329 24.56 9.98 -7.07
N GLU A 330 24.10 11.07 -7.69
CA GLU A 330 24.96 12.18 -8.12
C GLU A 330 25.66 12.84 -6.92
N LYS A 331 24.93 13.07 -5.82
CA LYS A 331 25.49 13.56 -4.55
C LYS A 331 26.55 12.61 -3.99
N LEU A 332 26.24 11.31 -3.89
CA LEU A 332 27.19 10.32 -3.39
C LEU A 332 28.43 10.23 -4.30
N THR A 333 28.26 10.28 -5.62
CA THR A 333 29.37 10.28 -6.59
C THR A 333 30.30 11.48 -6.38
N ALA A 334 29.75 12.68 -6.16
CA ALA A 334 30.54 13.86 -5.86
C ALA A 334 31.33 13.71 -4.55
N THR A 335 30.71 13.16 -3.51
CA THR A 335 31.38 12.90 -2.22
C THR A 335 32.45 11.82 -2.34
N ILE A 336 32.22 10.77 -3.14
CA ILE A 336 33.24 9.75 -3.46
C ILE A 336 34.43 10.39 -4.17
N ALA A 337 34.19 11.24 -5.17
CA ALA A 337 35.25 11.96 -5.89
C ALA A 337 36.08 12.81 -4.92
N ARG A 338 35.40 13.57 -4.05
CA ARG A 338 36.05 14.31 -2.97
C ARG A 338 36.88 13.38 -2.09
N ALA A 339 36.32 12.30 -1.53
CA ALA A 339 37.07 11.37 -0.71
C ALA A 339 38.33 10.79 -1.41
N LYS A 340 38.28 10.52 -2.72
CA LYS A 340 39.44 10.09 -3.51
C LYS A 340 40.52 11.16 -3.63
N GLU A 341 40.17 12.44 -3.74
CA GLU A 341 41.14 13.54 -3.73
C GLU A 341 41.82 13.70 -2.36
N ILE A 342 41.06 13.43 -1.28
CA ILE A 342 41.51 13.57 0.10
C ILE A 342 42.48 12.45 0.49
N HIS A 343 42.13 11.21 0.13
CA HIS A 343 42.84 9.99 0.52
C HIS A 343 44.39 10.06 0.38
N PRO A 344 44.97 10.49 -0.76
CA PRO A 344 46.43 10.53 -0.90
C PRO A 344 47.11 11.63 -0.07
N ARG A 345 46.37 12.67 0.34
CA ARG A 345 46.90 13.80 1.12
C ARG A 345 47.01 13.50 2.61
N LEU A 346 46.32 12.46 3.09
CA LEU A 346 46.45 11.98 4.46
C LEU A 346 47.85 11.39 4.66
N VAL A 347 48.37 11.49 5.88
CA VAL A 347 49.67 10.93 6.29
C VAL A 347 49.48 9.89 7.39
N ASP A 348 48.48 10.09 8.25
CA ASP A 348 48.08 9.14 9.28
C ASP A 348 47.45 7.86 8.68
N PHE A 349 47.91 6.70 9.14
CA PHE A 349 47.45 5.40 8.64
C PHE A 349 46.00 5.11 9.02
N GLU A 350 45.57 5.44 10.24
CA GLU A 350 44.21 5.17 10.70
C GLU A 350 43.21 6.07 9.96
N ALA A 351 43.57 7.32 9.71
CA ALA A 351 42.81 8.24 8.86
C ALA A 351 42.67 7.70 7.42
N LYS A 352 43.76 7.21 6.81
CA LYS A 352 43.72 6.56 5.49
C LYS A 352 42.82 5.33 5.48
N SER A 353 42.87 4.53 6.54
CA SER A 353 42.02 3.34 6.71
C SER A 353 40.55 3.71 6.74
N ILE A 354 40.16 4.72 7.53
CA ILE A 354 38.77 5.21 7.61
C ILE A 354 38.26 5.55 6.21
N ILE A 355 39.00 6.37 5.46
CA ILE A 355 38.61 6.74 4.10
C ILE A 355 38.60 5.53 3.15
N THR A 356 39.54 4.60 3.29
CA THR A 356 39.59 3.40 2.44
C THR A 356 38.35 2.55 2.63
N LEU A 357 37.93 2.28 3.88
CA LEU A 357 36.70 1.54 4.15
C LEU A 357 35.47 2.31 3.68
N ALA A 358 35.39 3.60 4.00
CA ALA A 358 34.27 4.44 3.63
C ALA A 358 34.10 4.53 2.10
N LEU A 359 35.20 4.66 1.35
CA LEU A 359 35.20 4.62 -0.11
C LEU A 359 34.71 3.27 -0.66
N LYS A 360 35.17 2.15 -0.08
CA LYS A 360 34.73 0.81 -0.49
C LYS A 360 33.23 0.62 -0.27
N LYS A 361 32.71 0.99 0.91
CA LYS A 361 31.27 0.95 1.23
C LYS A 361 30.46 1.86 0.31
N ALA A 362 30.91 3.10 0.12
CA ALA A 362 30.25 4.08 -0.72
C ALA A 362 30.18 3.63 -2.19
N GLN A 363 31.27 3.08 -2.73
CA GLN A 363 31.31 2.52 -4.09
C GLN A 363 30.35 1.33 -4.23
N ALA A 364 30.35 0.40 -3.27
CA ALA A 364 29.45 -0.75 -3.31
C ALA A 364 27.97 -0.34 -3.37
N VAL A 365 27.56 0.68 -2.61
CA VAL A 365 26.19 1.20 -2.65
C VAL A 365 25.91 2.01 -3.92
N ASN A 366 26.87 2.82 -4.37
CA ASN A 366 26.74 3.66 -5.56
C ASN A 366 26.63 2.86 -6.87
N ASP A 367 27.40 1.77 -6.95
CA ASP A 367 27.48 0.92 -8.15
C ASP A 367 26.32 -0.09 -8.21
N ASN A 368 25.66 -0.36 -7.09
CA ASN A 368 24.45 -1.18 -7.06
C ASN A 368 23.27 -0.43 -7.69
N GLN A 369 22.73 -0.97 -8.78
CA GLN A 369 21.58 -0.39 -9.50
C GLN A 369 20.28 -0.46 -8.68
N ASP A 370 20.17 -1.43 -7.77
CA ASP A 370 18.98 -1.61 -6.93
C ASP A 370 18.96 -0.71 -5.68
N SER A 371 20.01 0.09 -5.45
CA SER A 371 20.09 0.96 -4.27
C SER A 371 18.99 2.02 -4.26
N THR A 372 18.33 2.13 -3.10
CA THR A 372 17.28 3.13 -2.86
C THR A 372 17.86 4.53 -2.61
N ALA A 373 17.04 5.57 -2.76
CA ALA A 373 17.46 6.95 -2.48
C ALA A 373 17.90 7.13 -1.02
N ASP A 374 17.22 6.47 -0.07
CA ASP A 374 17.56 6.55 1.36
C ASP A 374 18.90 5.89 1.68
N GLU A 375 19.20 4.73 1.06
CA GLU A 375 20.50 4.07 1.20
C GLU A 375 21.64 4.93 0.64
N LEU A 376 21.43 5.56 -0.52
CA LEU A 376 22.41 6.47 -1.14
C LEU A 376 22.64 7.71 -0.27
N ASN A 377 21.58 8.35 0.24
CA ASN A 377 21.67 9.53 1.09
C ASN A 377 22.36 9.23 2.42
N LYS A 378 21.99 8.14 3.08
CA LYS A 378 22.63 7.72 4.33
C LYS A 378 24.11 7.42 4.12
N THR A 379 24.45 6.69 3.05
CA THR A 379 25.85 6.40 2.71
C THR A 379 26.64 7.67 2.40
N ASN A 380 26.01 8.67 1.79
CA ASN A 380 26.61 9.97 1.55
C ASN A 380 26.89 10.73 2.86
N GLU A 381 25.94 10.74 3.80
CA GLU A 381 26.13 11.34 5.13
C GLU A 381 27.26 10.64 5.91
N ASP A 382 27.25 9.30 5.93
CA ASP A 382 28.28 8.49 6.57
C ASP A 382 29.66 8.80 5.98
N LEU A 383 29.78 8.87 4.65
CA LEU A 383 31.04 9.22 3.96
C LEU A 383 31.49 10.66 4.30
N ILE A 384 30.58 11.64 4.38
CA ILE A 384 30.93 13.00 4.80
C ILE A 384 31.51 13.01 6.23
N ASN A 385 30.88 12.28 7.15
CA ASN A 385 31.33 12.18 8.52
C ASN A 385 32.69 11.47 8.62
N ASP A 386 32.90 10.40 7.85
CA ASP A 386 34.19 9.69 7.80
C ASP A 386 35.30 10.55 7.18
N ILE A 387 34.98 11.36 6.16
CA ILE A 387 35.88 12.39 5.63
C ILE A 387 36.32 13.33 6.76
N GLN A 388 35.37 13.94 7.47
CA GLN A 388 35.68 14.89 8.55
C GLN A 388 36.49 14.23 9.67
N ARG A 389 36.11 13.01 10.06
CA ARG A 389 36.81 12.25 11.09
C ARG A 389 38.25 11.96 10.70
N ALA A 390 38.50 11.52 9.47
CA ALA A 390 39.85 11.24 8.99
C ALA A 390 40.72 12.50 8.95
N ILE A 391 40.15 13.65 8.55
CA ILE A 391 40.87 14.94 8.54
C ILE A 391 41.32 15.30 9.95
N LEU A 392 40.40 15.31 10.92
CA LEU A 392 40.69 15.66 12.31
C LEU A 392 41.71 14.68 12.93
N LEU A 393 41.58 13.39 12.63
CA LEU A 393 42.51 12.37 13.12
C LEU A 393 43.91 12.57 12.54
N ASN A 394 44.01 12.87 11.24
CA ASN A 394 45.28 13.14 10.57
C ASN A 394 45.98 14.38 11.15
N GLN A 395 45.25 15.46 11.37
CA GLN A 395 45.76 16.67 12.02
C GLN A 395 46.28 16.37 13.43
N LYS A 396 45.53 15.59 14.22
CA LYS A 396 45.86 15.24 15.60
C LYS A 396 47.07 14.31 15.73
N ASN A 397 47.17 13.28 14.89
CA ASN A 397 48.16 12.21 15.08
C ASN A 397 49.45 12.45 14.28
N ALA A 398 49.32 12.77 12.98
CA ALA A 398 50.46 12.89 12.08
C ALA A 398 51.05 14.31 12.04
N LEU A 399 50.24 15.34 12.31
CA LEU A 399 50.63 16.76 12.19
C LEU A 399 50.57 17.51 13.52
N SER A 400 50.65 16.77 14.64
CA SER A 400 50.51 17.31 16.00
C SER A 400 51.52 18.43 16.32
N LYS A 401 52.75 18.32 15.84
CA LYS A 401 53.79 19.33 16.05
C LYS A 401 53.41 20.66 15.38
N GLN A 402 52.99 20.59 14.12
CA GLN A 402 52.56 21.72 13.32
C GLN A 402 51.31 22.36 13.92
N LEU A 403 50.36 21.53 14.37
CA LEU A 403 49.15 22.00 15.07
C LEU A 403 49.48 22.73 16.38
N ARG A 404 50.46 22.23 17.16
CA ARG A 404 50.94 22.92 18.37
C ARG A 404 51.59 24.25 18.03
N GLU A 405 52.44 24.29 17.00
CA GLU A 405 53.16 25.49 16.58
C GLU A 405 52.19 26.60 16.13
N ILE A 406 51.23 26.27 15.27
CA ILE A 406 50.24 27.25 14.79
C ILE A 406 49.31 27.74 15.91
N ASN A 407 48.94 26.85 16.85
CA ASN A 407 48.12 27.23 18.01
C ASN A 407 48.86 28.18 18.97
N LYS A 408 50.19 28.03 19.11
CA LYS A 408 51.01 28.97 19.87
C LYS A 408 50.98 30.37 19.24
N LEU A 409 51.14 30.45 17.92
CA LEU A 409 51.08 31.70 17.17
C LEU A 409 49.68 32.33 17.20
N LEU A 410 48.62 31.54 17.07
CA LEU A 410 47.23 31.99 17.22
C LEU A 410 46.97 32.59 18.60
N THR A 411 47.51 31.96 19.63
CA THR A 411 47.39 32.47 21.01
C THR A 411 48.13 33.80 21.17
N GLU A 412 49.35 33.93 20.65
CA GLU A 412 50.10 35.19 20.68
C GLU A 412 49.37 36.30 19.89
N ALA A 413 48.85 35.97 18.70
CA ALA A 413 48.08 36.91 17.88
C ALA A 413 46.83 37.41 18.61
N LYS A 414 46.05 36.51 19.23
CA LYS A 414 44.87 36.87 20.03
C LYS A 414 45.21 37.76 21.21
N ASN A 415 46.30 37.45 21.91
CA ASN A 415 46.79 38.27 23.02
C ASN A 415 47.13 39.71 22.56
N ASN A 416 47.79 39.85 21.41
CA ASN A 416 48.11 41.15 20.82
C ASN A 416 46.85 41.92 20.37
N VAL A 417 45.83 41.23 19.81
CA VAL A 417 44.54 41.86 19.45
C VAL A 417 43.84 42.44 20.68
N GLU A 418 43.84 41.71 21.79
CA GLU A 418 43.24 42.19 23.03
C GLU A 418 44.06 43.32 23.68
N GLU A 419 45.39 43.27 23.61
CA GLU A 419 46.28 44.31 24.18
C GLU A 419 46.16 45.66 23.46
N THR A 420 45.69 45.66 22.23
CA THR A 420 45.60 46.85 21.37
C THR A 420 44.20 47.48 21.33
N VAL A 421 43.24 46.91 22.06
CA VAL A 421 41.86 47.41 22.10
C VAL A 421 41.82 48.85 22.62
N GLY A 422 41.18 49.74 21.86
CA GLY A 422 40.98 51.14 22.25
C GLY A 422 42.19 52.05 22.00
N ILE A 423 43.24 51.57 21.34
CA ILE A 423 44.42 52.35 20.96
C ILE A 423 44.35 52.65 19.45
N GLU A 424 43.87 53.84 19.08
CA GLU A 424 43.62 54.23 17.68
C GLU A 424 44.86 54.06 16.78
N THR A 425 46.05 54.37 17.30
CA THR A 425 47.33 54.26 16.57
C THR A 425 47.75 52.81 16.28
N LEU A 426 47.15 51.82 16.95
CA LEU A 426 47.42 50.39 16.75
C LEU A 426 46.27 49.66 16.04
N GLN A 427 45.23 50.37 15.61
CA GLN A 427 44.04 49.79 14.98
C GLN A 427 44.39 48.97 13.72
N GLU A 428 45.28 49.47 12.85
CA GLU A 428 45.69 48.75 11.64
C GLU A 428 46.37 47.41 11.96
N ALA A 429 47.25 47.38 12.96
CA ALA A 429 47.91 46.16 13.40
C ALA A 429 46.91 45.17 13.99
N ARG A 430 45.95 45.68 14.78
CA ARG A 430 44.86 44.90 15.36
C ARG A 430 43.97 44.24 14.30
N ASP A 431 43.57 44.99 13.28
CA ASP A 431 42.68 44.48 12.22
C ASP A 431 43.38 43.42 11.37
N LYS A 432 44.66 43.62 11.01
CA LYS A 432 45.48 42.60 10.34
C LYS A 432 45.58 41.31 11.15
N LEU A 433 45.76 41.41 12.47
CA LEU A 433 45.79 40.24 13.35
C LEU A 433 44.43 39.53 13.43
N ILE A 434 43.31 40.26 13.53
CA ILE A 434 41.96 39.67 13.53
C ILE A 434 41.70 38.89 12.23
N ASP A 435 42.04 39.48 11.09
CA ASP A 435 41.83 38.86 9.78
C ASP A 435 42.65 37.57 9.62
N ILE A 436 43.94 37.58 9.98
CA ILE A 436 44.77 36.38 9.85
C ILE A 436 44.38 35.29 10.85
N ILE A 437 43.94 35.65 12.07
CA ILE A 437 43.40 34.70 13.04
C ILE A 437 42.18 34.00 12.44
N LYS A 438 41.20 34.77 11.96
CA LYS A 438 39.97 34.22 11.40
C LYS A 438 40.25 33.30 10.21
N LYS A 439 41.09 33.76 9.27
CA LYS A 439 41.49 32.96 8.11
C LYS A 439 42.16 31.66 8.52
N THR A 440 43.10 31.71 9.47
CA THR A 440 43.83 30.54 9.93
C THR A 440 42.91 29.57 10.68
N GLU A 441 41.99 30.05 11.52
CA GLU A 441 41.02 29.20 12.21
C GLU A 441 40.01 28.55 11.26
N ASP A 442 39.53 29.30 10.26
CA ASP A 442 38.64 28.78 9.22
C ASP A 442 39.33 27.71 8.38
N ASP A 443 40.60 27.92 8.01
CA ASP A 443 41.41 26.94 7.29
C ASP A 443 41.66 25.67 8.14
N LEU A 444 42.03 25.83 9.42
CA LEU A 444 42.21 24.73 10.38
C LEU A 444 40.97 23.86 10.54
N LYS A 445 39.78 24.47 10.50
CA LYS A 445 38.50 23.81 10.74
C LYS A 445 37.88 23.17 9.51
N ASN A 446 38.00 23.79 8.33
CA ASN A 446 37.19 23.43 7.17
C ASN A 446 37.97 22.74 6.04
N ASN A 447 39.31 22.76 6.07
CA ASN A 447 40.16 22.25 4.99
C ASN A 447 41.01 21.05 5.43
N ILE A 448 41.42 20.25 4.44
CA ILE A 448 42.51 19.30 4.63
C ILE A 448 43.79 20.07 4.57
N ILE A 449 44.50 20.03 5.69
CA ILE A 449 45.77 20.70 5.85
C ILE A 449 46.79 19.60 5.96
N ASP A 450 47.58 19.47 4.90
CA ASP A 450 48.79 18.67 4.92
C ASP A 450 49.95 19.48 5.54
N ASP A 451 51.13 18.87 5.64
CA ASP A 451 52.32 19.53 6.20
C ASP A 451 52.68 20.85 5.49
N SER A 452 52.46 20.92 4.17
CA SER A 452 52.74 22.13 3.37
C SER A 452 51.77 23.25 3.71
N ASP A 453 50.49 22.92 3.86
CA ASP A 453 49.46 23.88 4.23
C ASP A 453 49.66 24.41 5.65
N PHE A 454 50.03 23.55 6.60
CA PHE A 454 50.41 23.99 7.95
C PHE A 454 51.60 24.96 7.91
N LYS A 455 52.63 24.67 7.13
CA LYS A 455 53.82 25.54 6.99
C LYS A 455 53.45 26.91 6.40
N LYS A 456 52.60 26.94 5.38
CA LYS A 456 52.09 28.19 4.79
C LYS A 456 51.30 28.99 5.82
N ALA A 457 50.35 28.36 6.51
CA ALA A 457 49.51 29.03 7.49
C ALA A 457 50.33 29.55 8.68
N THR A 458 51.25 28.73 9.21
CA THR A 458 52.22 29.09 10.26
C THR A 458 53.09 30.26 9.84
N SER A 459 53.58 30.27 8.60
CA SER A 459 54.40 31.38 8.09
C SER A 459 53.57 32.65 7.93
N ALA A 460 52.36 32.54 7.39
CA ALA A 460 51.48 33.70 7.18
C ALA A 460 51.10 34.38 8.50
N ILE A 461 50.65 33.61 9.50
CA ILE A 461 50.34 34.17 10.82
C ILE A 461 51.59 34.75 11.48
N LYS A 462 52.74 34.09 11.36
CA LYS A 462 54.01 34.59 11.91
C LYS A 462 54.42 35.92 11.28
N THR A 463 54.35 36.07 9.96
CA THR A 463 54.68 37.32 9.28
C THR A 463 53.81 38.47 9.79
N VAL A 464 52.49 38.28 9.83
CA VAL A 464 51.57 39.32 10.31
C VAL A 464 51.82 39.64 11.79
N LEU A 465 52.11 38.61 12.59
CA LEU A 465 52.45 38.76 14.00
C LEU A 465 53.73 39.57 14.19
N ASP A 466 54.81 39.24 13.49
CA ASP A 466 56.10 39.91 13.57
C ASP A 466 55.99 41.38 13.09
N GLU A 467 55.29 41.63 12.00
CA GLU A 467 55.02 42.99 11.49
C GLU A 467 54.24 43.84 12.50
N SER A 468 53.18 43.26 13.07
CA SER A 468 52.32 43.95 14.04
C SER A 468 53.04 44.15 15.38
N LYS A 469 53.93 43.22 15.76
CA LYS A 469 54.72 43.31 17.00
C LYS A 469 55.65 44.51 17.02
N VAL A 470 56.22 44.89 15.88
CA VAL A 470 57.10 46.07 15.78
C VAL A 470 56.36 47.36 16.15
N SER A 471 55.17 47.60 15.58
CA SER A 471 54.39 48.81 15.88
C SER A 471 53.81 48.79 17.29
N ILE A 472 53.33 47.63 17.75
CA ILE A 472 52.81 47.42 19.10
C ILE A 472 53.90 47.71 20.14
N ASP A 473 55.07 47.08 20.03
CA ASP A 473 56.14 47.24 21.02
C ASP A 473 56.75 48.65 20.97
N LYS A 474 56.85 49.27 19.78
CA LYS A 474 57.25 50.68 19.68
C LYS A 474 56.28 51.58 20.46
N PHE A 475 54.97 51.46 20.22
CA PHE A 475 53.96 52.27 20.91
C PHE A 475 54.06 52.12 22.42
N PHE A 476 54.10 50.89 22.94
CA PHE A 476 54.15 50.66 24.38
C PHE A 476 55.49 51.09 25.01
N ASN A 477 56.61 51.03 24.28
CA ASN A 477 57.88 51.56 24.78
C ASN A 477 57.90 53.10 24.85
N GLU A 478 57.16 53.78 23.96
CA GLU A 478 57.05 55.25 23.93
C GLU A 478 55.95 55.78 24.88
N ASN A 479 55.01 54.92 25.32
CA ASN A 479 53.85 55.30 26.14
C ASN A 479 53.83 54.54 27.49
N ASN A 480 54.56 55.03 28.49
CA ASN A 480 54.75 54.35 29.79
C ASN A 480 53.45 54.02 30.52
N LYS A 481 52.42 54.88 30.43
CA LYS A 481 51.10 54.65 31.04
C LYS A 481 50.42 53.42 30.44
N GLU A 482 50.36 53.37 29.11
CA GLU A 482 49.78 52.24 28.37
C GLU A 482 50.62 50.97 28.54
N ASN A 483 51.94 51.10 28.64
CA ASN A 483 52.84 49.97 28.92
C ASN A 483 52.54 49.31 30.26
N LEU A 484 52.39 50.12 31.32
CA LEU A 484 52.02 49.59 32.64
C LEU A 484 50.64 48.93 32.62
N LYS A 485 49.65 49.52 31.92
CA LYS A 485 48.33 48.89 31.72
C LYS A 485 48.45 47.54 30.99
N ARG A 486 49.22 47.46 29.90
CA ARG A 486 49.49 46.21 29.17
C ARG A 486 50.17 45.17 30.06
N THR A 487 51.17 45.55 30.83
CA THR A 487 51.90 44.64 31.73
C THR A 487 51.00 44.12 32.85
N ILE A 488 50.15 44.97 33.45
CA ILE A 488 49.14 44.56 34.42
C ILE A 488 48.12 43.62 33.77
N LEU A 489 47.66 43.92 32.56
CA LEU A 489 46.74 43.06 31.80
C LEU A 489 47.35 41.68 31.56
N ARG A 490 48.60 41.62 31.08
CA ARG A 490 49.37 40.38 30.90
C ARG A 490 49.55 39.61 32.19
N ALA A 491 49.91 40.29 33.27
CA ALA A 491 50.07 39.69 34.59
C ALA A 491 48.74 39.13 35.12
N ASN A 492 47.62 39.82 34.89
CA ASN A 492 46.28 39.32 35.23
C ASN A 492 45.83 38.15 34.35
N ARG A 493 46.23 38.09 33.07
CA ARG A 493 46.01 36.88 32.25
C ARG A 493 46.83 35.72 32.75
N LEU A 494 48.10 35.95 33.06
CA LEU A 494 48.98 34.92 33.63
C LEU A 494 48.42 34.43 34.97
N LYS A 495 47.87 35.32 35.80
CA LYS A 495 47.13 34.96 37.01
C LYS A 495 45.99 33.98 36.71
N LYS A 496 45.12 34.28 35.73
CA LYS A 496 44.04 33.37 35.32
C LYS A 496 44.56 32.03 34.80
N GLU A 497 45.71 32.02 34.13
CA GLU A 497 46.36 30.77 33.72
C GLU A 497 46.87 29.97 34.92
N TYR A 498 47.49 30.63 35.91
CA TYR A 498 47.97 30.01 37.14
C TYR A 498 46.85 29.47 38.03
N GLU A 499 45.68 30.13 38.04
CA GLU A 499 44.47 29.65 38.76
C GLU A 499 44.03 28.25 38.29
N LYS A 500 44.40 27.83 37.08
CA LYS A 500 44.12 26.49 36.55
C LYS A 500 45.00 25.40 37.18
N TYR A 501 46.07 25.76 37.90
CA TYR A 501 47.08 24.84 38.40
C TYR A 501 47.29 25.02 39.91
N PRO A 502 46.60 24.23 40.76
CA PRO A 502 46.74 24.31 42.21
C PRO A 502 48.19 24.15 42.71
N ASP A 503 48.99 23.32 42.02
CA ASP A 503 50.41 23.09 42.32
C ASP A 503 51.27 24.37 42.24
N LEU A 504 50.76 25.43 41.59
CA LEU A 504 51.43 26.71 41.40
C LEU A 504 50.87 27.84 42.29
N ALA A 505 50.16 27.50 43.38
CA ALA A 505 49.51 28.48 44.26
C ALA A 505 50.47 29.53 44.88
N ASN A 506 51.72 29.15 45.17
CA ASN A 506 52.71 30.08 45.71
C ASN A 506 53.13 31.14 44.66
N ASP A 507 53.32 30.72 43.42
CA ASP A 507 53.63 31.61 42.30
C ASP A 507 52.43 32.51 41.97
N LEU A 508 51.20 31.98 42.06
CA LEU A 508 49.96 32.76 41.96
C LEU A 508 49.87 33.82 43.04
N ARG A 509 50.23 33.50 44.29
CA ARG A 509 50.26 34.48 45.39
C ARG A 509 51.32 35.55 45.15
N GLU A 510 52.50 35.17 44.69
CA GLU A 510 53.55 36.12 44.32
C GLU A 510 53.11 37.07 43.20
N LEU A 511 52.47 36.53 42.15
CA LEU A 511 51.93 37.32 41.05
C LEU A 511 50.82 38.28 41.51
N ASN A 512 49.94 37.84 42.42
CA ASN A 512 48.94 38.74 43.03
C ASN A 512 49.62 39.86 43.83
N ASN A 513 50.62 39.51 44.65
CA ASN A 513 51.32 40.48 45.48
C ASN A 513 52.05 41.54 44.64
N ILE A 514 52.73 41.15 43.56
CA ILE A 514 53.46 42.11 42.72
C ILE A 514 52.51 43.05 41.97
N ILE A 515 51.36 42.54 41.49
CA ILE A 515 50.33 43.36 40.84
C ILE A 515 49.73 44.35 41.85
N SER A 516 49.37 43.88 43.06
CA SER A 516 48.79 44.72 44.11
C SER A 516 49.78 45.77 44.66
N ALA A 517 51.07 45.46 44.69
CA ALA A 517 52.11 46.40 45.13
C ALA A 517 52.43 47.49 44.08
N ASN A 518 52.07 47.29 42.81
CA ASN A 518 52.37 48.19 41.71
C ASN A 518 51.11 48.58 40.91
N PRO A 519 50.07 49.14 41.56
CA PRO A 519 48.83 49.48 40.87
C PRO A 519 49.03 50.63 39.88
N PHE A 520 48.21 50.65 38.82
CA PHE A 520 48.14 51.77 37.90
C PHE A 520 47.55 53.01 38.59
N ASN A 521 48.18 54.18 38.38
CA ASN A 521 47.66 55.48 38.79
C ASN A 521 47.92 56.51 37.68
N GLU A 522 46.87 57.23 37.27
CA GLU A 522 46.90 58.18 36.16
C GLU A 522 47.88 59.35 36.39
N ASN A 523 48.21 59.63 37.66
CA ASN A 523 49.06 60.75 38.08
C ASN A 523 50.54 60.36 38.34
N ASP A 524 50.91 59.09 38.14
CA ASP A 524 52.31 58.66 38.30
C ASP A 524 53.19 59.33 37.23
N ASN A 525 54.38 59.78 37.63
CA ASN A 525 55.40 60.26 36.68
C ASN A 525 56.07 59.10 35.93
N ASP A 526 56.76 59.39 34.82
CA ASP A 526 57.38 58.36 33.97
C ASP A 526 58.34 57.45 34.74
N GLN A 527 59.16 57.99 35.65
CA GLN A 527 60.10 57.18 36.43
C GLN A 527 59.37 56.17 37.34
N THR A 528 58.25 56.56 37.93
CA THR A 528 57.40 55.69 38.75
C THR A 528 56.71 54.64 37.90
N LEU A 529 56.18 55.01 36.73
CA LEU A 529 55.54 54.08 35.79
C LEU A 529 56.54 53.03 35.29
N ILE A 530 57.75 53.44 34.89
CA ILE A 530 58.82 52.54 34.45
C ILE A 530 59.22 51.58 35.58
N SER A 531 59.38 52.08 36.81
CA SER A 531 59.72 51.26 37.97
C SER A 531 58.65 50.20 38.25
N LYS A 532 57.37 50.60 38.32
CA LYS A 532 56.24 49.69 38.49
C LYS A 532 56.17 48.64 37.37
N ASN A 533 56.36 49.08 36.13
CA ASN A 533 56.36 48.21 34.96
C ASN A 533 57.48 47.16 35.04
N ASN A 534 58.71 47.57 35.35
CA ASN A 534 59.86 46.66 35.46
C ASN A 534 59.70 45.66 36.62
N ASN A 535 59.12 46.10 37.74
CA ASN A 535 58.83 45.22 38.89
C ASN A 535 57.84 44.11 38.51
N ILE A 536 56.71 44.47 37.88
CA ILE A 536 55.72 43.48 37.44
C ILE A 536 56.32 42.60 36.33
N LYS A 537 56.99 43.20 35.34
CA LYS A 537 57.57 42.50 34.19
C LYS A 537 58.61 41.45 34.60
N THR A 538 59.50 41.77 35.54
CA THR A 538 60.52 40.83 36.03
C THR A 538 59.89 39.58 36.65
N VAL A 539 58.86 39.77 37.49
CA VAL A 539 58.13 38.65 38.09
C VAL A 539 57.32 37.91 37.02
N TYR A 540 56.63 38.63 36.14
CA TYR A 540 55.86 38.09 35.04
C TYR A 540 56.71 37.20 34.13
N ASP A 541 57.84 37.67 33.62
CA ASP A 541 58.70 36.94 32.68
C ASP A 541 59.26 35.66 33.34
N ARG A 542 59.68 35.75 34.60
CA ARG A 542 60.16 34.59 35.36
C ARG A 542 59.04 33.57 35.60
N LEU A 543 57.86 34.01 36.00
CA LEU A 543 56.71 33.14 36.23
C LEU A 543 56.14 32.58 34.92
N LEU A 544 56.20 33.32 33.82
CA LEU A 544 55.83 32.81 32.50
C LEU A 544 56.76 31.66 32.09
N ALA A 545 58.08 31.84 32.19
CA ALA A 545 59.05 30.79 31.92
C ALA A 545 58.86 29.57 32.82
N LYS A 546 58.53 29.78 34.10
CA LYS A 546 58.24 28.70 35.05
C LYS A 546 56.95 27.95 34.68
N LEU A 547 55.90 28.67 34.26
CA LEU A 547 54.65 28.07 33.80
C LEU A 547 54.86 27.25 32.52
N ASP A 548 55.66 27.75 31.58
CA ASP A 548 55.98 27.03 30.34
C ASP A 548 56.75 25.74 30.65
N LYS A 549 57.76 25.82 31.52
CA LYS A 549 58.47 24.62 32.01
C LYS A 549 57.52 23.65 32.69
N TYR A 550 56.62 24.14 33.54
CA TYR A 550 55.62 23.30 34.21
C TYR A 550 54.66 22.62 33.22
N LYS A 551 54.16 23.37 32.22
CA LYS A 551 53.29 22.83 31.16
C LYS A 551 54.00 21.75 30.35
N ALA A 552 55.25 22.01 29.91
CA ALA A 552 56.07 21.04 29.19
C ALA A 552 56.36 19.79 30.05
N LYS A 553 56.62 19.96 31.35
CA LYS A 553 56.80 18.84 32.29
C LYS A 553 55.52 18.00 32.40
N LYS A 554 54.37 18.62 32.67
CA LYS A 554 53.08 17.91 32.79
C LYS A 554 52.71 17.20 31.48
N GLU A 555 53.02 17.81 30.33
CA GLU A 555 52.87 17.19 29.03
C GLU A 555 53.75 15.93 28.91
N LEU A 556 55.04 16.02 29.23
CA LEU A 556 55.95 14.87 29.21
C LEU A 556 55.52 13.75 30.17
N GLU A 557 55.10 14.09 31.39
CA GLU A 557 54.57 13.11 32.36
C GLU A 557 53.34 12.37 31.81
N SER A 558 52.45 13.09 31.13
CA SER A 558 51.30 12.51 30.44
C SER A 558 51.72 11.56 29.31
N ILE A 559 52.67 11.96 28.47
CA ILE A 559 53.21 11.13 27.37
C ILE A 559 53.92 9.89 27.92
N ILE A 560 54.64 10.00 29.04
CA ILE A 560 55.26 8.85 29.72
C ILE A 560 54.19 7.86 30.18
N ALA A 561 53.09 8.35 30.76
CA ALA A 561 51.97 7.50 31.17
C ALA A 561 51.33 6.79 29.97
N GLU A 562 51.17 7.49 28.85
CA GLU A 562 50.70 6.93 27.57
C GLU A 562 51.65 5.85 27.03
N ALA A 563 52.96 6.11 27.02
CA ALA A 563 53.97 5.16 26.57
C ALA A 563 53.98 3.89 27.42
N LYS A 564 53.81 4.01 28.74
CA LYS A 564 53.72 2.85 29.64
C LYS A 564 52.50 1.99 29.37
N LYS A 565 51.35 2.60 29.07
CA LYS A 565 50.15 1.86 28.64
C LYS A 565 50.38 1.15 27.31
N LEU A 566 50.93 1.86 26.31
CA LEU A 566 51.24 1.27 25.01
C LEU A 566 52.20 0.08 25.14
N LYS A 567 53.19 0.17 26.04
CA LYS A 567 54.13 -0.93 26.29
C LYS A 567 53.40 -2.21 26.71
N ILE A 568 52.40 -2.10 27.60
CA ILE A 568 51.59 -3.26 28.02
C ILE A 568 50.89 -3.87 26.81
N ASP A 569 50.25 -3.05 25.97
CA ASP A 569 49.58 -3.54 24.76
C ASP A 569 50.54 -4.21 23.76
N VAL A 570 51.77 -3.68 23.65
CA VAL A 570 52.85 -4.24 22.81
C VAL A 570 53.31 -5.59 23.35
N ASP A 571 53.49 -5.71 24.66
CA ASP A 571 53.85 -6.96 25.33
C ASP A 571 52.74 -8.02 25.18
N ASP A 572 51.47 -7.64 25.36
CA ASP A 572 50.31 -8.52 25.18
C ASP A 572 50.18 -9.00 23.73
N ALA A 573 50.61 -8.18 22.76
CA ALA A 573 50.71 -8.56 21.36
C ALA A 573 51.98 -9.37 21.03
N SER A 574 52.83 -9.67 22.01
CA SER A 574 54.10 -10.39 21.87
C SER A 574 55.11 -9.69 20.94
N LEU A 575 55.14 -8.36 20.95
CA LEU A 575 56.08 -7.53 20.20
C LEU A 575 57.25 -7.05 21.09
N ASP A 576 58.44 -6.78 20.52
CA ASP A 576 59.63 -6.41 21.31
C ASP A 576 59.57 -4.98 21.86
N SER A 577 59.13 -4.82 23.11
CA SER A 577 58.95 -3.53 23.75
C SER A 577 60.24 -2.87 24.27
N LYS A 578 61.43 -3.47 24.09
CA LYS A 578 62.67 -3.00 24.75
C LYS A 578 63.05 -1.56 24.36
N ALA A 579 62.91 -1.21 23.09
CA ALA A 579 63.25 0.12 22.60
C ALA A 579 62.30 1.21 23.13
N LEU A 580 60.99 0.91 23.27
CA LEU A 580 60.04 1.81 23.91
C LEU A 580 60.36 2.00 25.39
N GLN A 581 60.72 0.93 26.10
CA GLN A 581 61.14 1.00 27.50
C GLN A 581 62.38 1.87 27.70
N ALA A 582 63.36 1.81 26.80
CA ALA A 582 64.55 2.65 26.86
C ALA A 582 64.20 4.15 26.72
N GLU A 583 63.30 4.51 25.80
CA GLU A 583 62.89 5.90 25.60
C GLU A 583 62.05 6.44 26.78
N ILE A 584 61.18 5.60 27.37
CA ILE A 584 60.46 5.92 28.61
C ILE A 584 61.47 6.25 29.73
N ASN A 585 62.50 5.42 29.91
CA ASN A 585 63.50 5.61 30.96
C ASN A 585 64.29 6.92 30.75
N LYS A 586 64.65 7.23 29.49
CA LYS A 586 65.35 8.48 29.13
C LYS A 586 64.49 9.71 29.44
N ALA A 587 63.23 9.71 29.01
CA ALA A 587 62.28 10.79 29.28
C ALA A 587 62.08 11.00 30.79
N GLN A 588 62.03 9.92 31.57
CA GLN A 588 61.74 9.94 33.01
C GLN A 588 62.95 10.33 33.88
N THR A 589 64.18 10.18 33.38
CA THR A 589 65.39 10.46 34.16
C THR A 589 65.52 11.96 34.46
N ASN A 590 65.57 12.33 35.76
CA ASN A 590 65.75 13.70 36.25
C ASN A 590 64.80 14.74 35.61
N ILE A 591 63.52 14.41 35.50
CA ILE A 591 62.54 15.27 34.81
C ILE A 591 62.45 16.70 35.38
N ASP A 592 62.61 16.85 36.70
CA ASP A 592 62.55 18.15 37.38
C ASP A 592 63.72 19.09 37.03
N GLY A 593 64.89 18.51 36.77
CA GLY A 593 66.12 19.23 36.46
C GLY A 593 66.23 19.71 35.01
N LYS A 594 65.38 19.24 34.10
CA LYS A 594 65.46 19.54 32.67
C LYS A 594 65.00 20.97 32.34
N GLU A 595 65.64 21.59 31.36
CA GLU A 595 65.17 22.84 30.77
C GLU A 595 63.95 22.59 29.86
N THR A 596 63.13 23.62 29.61
CA THR A 596 61.91 23.51 28.79
C THR A 596 62.18 22.89 27.42
N ALA A 597 63.24 23.32 26.73
CA ALA A 597 63.60 22.78 25.42
C ALA A 597 63.95 21.28 25.47
N VAL A 598 64.56 20.81 26.56
CA VAL A 598 64.90 19.40 26.74
C VAL A 598 63.64 18.59 27.05
N LEU A 599 62.73 19.11 27.86
CA LEU A 599 61.42 18.49 28.12
C LEU A 599 60.59 18.34 26.83
N GLU A 600 60.59 19.38 26.00
CA GLU A 600 59.93 19.37 24.69
C GLU A 600 60.60 18.36 23.73
N ALA A 601 61.93 18.32 23.68
CA ALA A 601 62.67 17.38 22.85
C ALA A 601 62.46 15.92 23.27
N ASP A 602 62.45 15.63 24.57
CA ASP A 602 62.12 14.29 25.09
C ASP A 602 60.66 13.93 24.83
N SER A 603 59.74 14.90 24.91
CA SER A 603 58.33 14.71 24.54
C SER A 603 58.20 14.32 23.07
N ASP A 604 58.89 15.04 22.18
CA ASP A 604 58.89 14.77 20.74
C ASP A 604 59.52 13.40 20.41
N SER A 605 60.65 13.07 21.05
CA SER A 605 61.33 11.78 20.89
C SER A 605 60.45 10.60 21.35
N LEU A 606 59.86 10.72 22.55
CA LEU A 606 58.98 9.68 23.09
C LEU A 606 57.70 9.52 22.26
N ARG A 607 57.12 10.62 21.75
CA ARG A 607 55.99 10.59 20.81
C ARG A 607 56.33 9.87 19.51
N ALA A 608 57.50 10.14 18.93
CA ALA A 608 57.95 9.43 17.74
C ALA A 608 58.04 7.92 18.01
N LYS A 609 58.58 7.53 19.18
CA LYS A 609 58.68 6.12 19.56
C LYS A 609 57.33 5.47 19.85
N ILE A 610 56.42 6.17 20.52
CA ILE A 610 55.02 5.75 20.70
C ILE A 610 54.38 5.47 19.34
N ASN A 611 54.54 6.38 18.37
CA ASN A 611 53.95 6.22 17.04
C ASN A 611 54.54 5.03 16.28
N GLU A 612 55.85 4.81 16.35
CA GLU A 612 56.51 3.63 15.77
C GLU A 612 55.91 2.32 16.33
N PHE A 613 55.76 2.23 17.65
CA PHE A 613 55.21 1.03 18.29
C PHE A 613 53.71 0.86 18.07
N ARG A 614 52.95 1.96 17.96
CA ARG A 614 51.55 1.92 17.52
C ARG A 614 51.42 1.29 16.14
N LEU A 615 52.28 1.66 15.19
CA LEU A 615 52.26 1.09 13.84
C LEU A 615 52.59 -0.41 13.84
N GLN A 616 53.55 -0.85 14.66
CA GLN A 616 53.87 -2.28 14.80
C GLN A 616 52.71 -3.08 15.42
N LEU A 617 52.15 -2.56 16.51
CA LEU A 617 50.99 -3.14 17.19
C LEU A 617 49.79 -3.23 16.24
N GLU A 618 49.55 -2.17 15.47
CA GLU A 618 48.49 -2.12 14.48
C GLU A 618 48.69 -3.16 13.37
N SER A 619 49.92 -3.33 12.89
CA SER A 619 50.25 -4.36 11.89
C SER A 619 49.93 -5.77 12.39
N SER A 620 50.26 -6.07 13.67
CA SER A 620 49.93 -7.35 14.30
C SER A 620 48.41 -7.56 14.45
N ARG A 621 47.68 -6.53 14.89
CA ARG A 621 46.21 -6.56 15.02
C ARG A 621 45.51 -6.73 13.67
N VAL A 622 46.00 -6.05 12.64
CA VAL A 622 45.51 -6.18 11.25
C VAL A 622 45.67 -7.61 10.76
N ALA A 623 46.84 -8.24 10.97
CA ALA A 623 47.06 -9.63 10.57
C ALA A 623 46.03 -10.58 11.20
N LYS A 624 45.81 -10.48 12.52
CA LYS A 624 44.80 -11.28 13.25
C LYS A 624 43.38 -11.02 12.74
N ALA A 625 43.03 -9.76 12.47
CA ALA A 625 41.71 -9.41 11.95
C ALA A 625 41.49 -9.97 10.53
N LYS A 626 42.52 -9.93 9.66
CA LYS A 626 42.47 -10.55 8.33
C LYS A 626 42.31 -12.07 8.40
N GLU A 627 43.00 -12.75 9.32
CA GLU A 627 42.80 -14.20 9.55
C GLU A 627 41.34 -14.51 9.94
N LYS A 628 40.78 -13.75 10.88
CA LYS A 628 39.38 -13.89 11.29
C LYS A 628 38.40 -13.65 10.13
N ILE A 629 38.65 -12.64 9.29
CA ILE A 629 37.83 -12.39 8.11
C ILE A 629 37.94 -13.57 7.12
N ALA A 630 39.14 -14.10 6.90
CA ALA A 630 39.34 -15.24 6.00
C ALA A 630 38.56 -16.49 6.46
N GLU A 631 38.49 -16.76 7.76
CA GLU A 631 37.66 -17.82 8.32
C GLU A 631 36.17 -17.58 8.11
N LEU A 632 35.69 -16.38 8.42
CA LEU A 632 34.29 -16.00 8.25
C LEU A 632 33.86 -16.01 6.78
N ARG A 633 34.76 -15.64 5.86
CA ARG A 633 34.50 -15.69 4.41
C ARG A 633 34.26 -17.11 3.93
N LYS A 634 35.00 -18.11 4.42
CA LYS A 634 34.75 -19.52 4.08
C LYS A 634 33.33 -19.94 4.47
N LYS A 635 32.86 -19.52 5.64
CA LYS A 635 31.48 -19.75 6.08
C LYS A 635 30.47 -19.04 5.17
N ALA A 636 30.68 -17.75 4.91
CA ALA A 636 29.80 -16.95 4.05
C ALA A 636 29.69 -17.50 2.63
N GLU A 637 30.81 -17.95 2.04
CA GLU A 637 30.84 -18.53 0.68
C GLU A 637 29.97 -19.78 0.57
N ILE A 638 29.99 -20.66 1.58
CA ILE A 638 29.13 -21.85 1.62
C ILE A 638 27.65 -21.44 1.66
N LEU A 639 27.30 -20.46 2.49
CA LEU A 639 25.93 -19.98 2.64
C LEU A 639 25.41 -19.30 1.38
N LEU A 640 26.24 -18.50 0.71
CA LEU A 640 25.91 -17.84 -0.55
C LEU A 640 25.65 -18.83 -1.69
N LYS A 641 26.21 -20.03 -1.65
CA LYS A 641 25.94 -21.10 -2.64
C LYS A 641 24.66 -21.88 -2.36
N ASP A 642 24.02 -21.71 -1.19
CA ASP A 642 22.80 -22.44 -0.87
C ASP A 642 21.59 -21.85 -1.61
N PRO A 643 20.85 -22.63 -2.42
CA PRO A 643 19.73 -22.12 -3.22
C PRO A 643 18.50 -21.75 -2.37
N THR A 644 18.44 -22.18 -1.11
CA THR A 644 17.30 -21.89 -0.22
C THR A 644 17.39 -20.53 0.46
N LEU A 645 18.57 -19.88 0.41
CA LEU A 645 18.80 -18.58 1.00
C LEU A 645 17.93 -17.50 0.35
N ASP A 646 17.23 -16.73 1.19
CA ASP A 646 16.45 -15.57 0.77
C ASP A 646 17.29 -14.57 -0.05
N GLU A 647 16.72 -14.04 -1.14
CA GLU A 647 17.43 -13.17 -2.05
C GLU A 647 17.88 -11.85 -1.39
N THR A 648 17.09 -11.31 -0.47
CA THR A 648 17.47 -10.09 0.25
C THR A 648 18.63 -10.36 1.20
N LEU A 649 18.61 -11.49 1.92
CA LEU A 649 19.72 -11.90 2.79
C LEU A 649 20.97 -12.27 1.97
N ARG A 650 20.80 -12.91 0.81
CA ARG A 650 21.87 -13.20 -0.14
C ARG A 650 22.55 -11.92 -0.58
N LYS A 651 21.81 -10.92 -1.07
CA LYS A 651 22.36 -9.61 -1.46
C LYS A 651 23.12 -8.93 -0.31
N LYS A 652 22.55 -8.94 0.90
CA LYS A 652 23.20 -8.35 2.10
C LYS A 652 24.49 -9.07 2.49
N LEU A 653 24.50 -10.41 2.45
CA LEU A 653 25.69 -11.20 2.74
C LEU A 653 26.75 -11.04 1.64
N GLN A 654 26.33 -11.03 0.37
CA GLN A 654 27.19 -10.84 -0.80
C GLN A 654 27.87 -9.47 -0.74
N SER A 655 27.13 -8.41 -0.41
CA SER A 655 27.70 -7.06 -0.26
C SER A 655 28.84 -7.01 0.76
N VAL A 656 28.63 -7.55 1.97
CA VAL A 656 29.69 -7.58 2.98
C VAL A 656 30.82 -8.54 2.58
N TYR A 657 30.50 -9.68 1.97
CA TYR A 657 31.49 -10.62 1.44
C TYR A 657 32.40 -9.94 0.40
N ASP A 658 31.84 -9.19 -0.54
CA ASP A 658 32.61 -8.49 -1.58
C ASP A 658 33.46 -7.36 -1.01
N LEU A 659 32.95 -6.62 -0.02
CA LEU A 659 33.74 -5.62 0.71
C LEU A 659 34.97 -6.23 1.39
N THR A 660 34.96 -7.52 1.70
CA THR A 660 36.11 -8.20 2.28
C THR A 660 37.11 -8.75 1.25
N ASN A 661 36.92 -8.53 -0.05
CA ASN A 661 37.82 -9.03 -1.12
C ASN A 661 39.16 -8.31 -1.13
N ASP A 662 39.13 -7.02 -0.81
CA ASP A 662 40.31 -6.18 -0.69
C ASP A 662 40.32 -5.58 0.72
N LEU A 663 41.23 -6.07 1.56
CA LEU A 663 41.41 -5.64 2.94
C LEU A 663 42.64 -4.73 3.10
N ASP A 664 43.33 -4.41 2.01
CA ASP A 664 44.55 -3.64 2.07
C ASP A 664 44.25 -2.17 2.37
N GLY A 665 45.16 -1.57 3.15
CA GLY A 665 45.01 -0.21 3.66
C GLY A 665 44.03 -0.05 4.83
N LEU A 666 43.34 -1.11 5.26
CA LEU A 666 42.44 -1.05 6.41
C LEU A 666 43.17 -1.32 7.74
N ALA A 667 42.81 -0.54 8.75
CA ALA A 667 43.24 -0.71 10.12
C ALA A 667 42.33 -1.72 10.85
N SER A 668 42.84 -2.27 11.93
CA SER A 668 42.26 -3.35 12.71
C SER A 668 40.86 -3.04 13.25
N PRO A 669 40.48 -1.81 13.69
CA PRO A 669 39.10 -1.54 14.08
C PRO A 669 38.13 -1.72 12.91
N GLN A 670 38.49 -1.23 11.72
CA GLN A 670 37.70 -1.32 10.50
C GLN A 670 37.61 -2.77 10.00
N LEU A 671 38.69 -3.53 10.08
CA LEU A 671 38.69 -4.96 9.77
C LEU A 671 37.81 -5.74 10.75
N ASN A 672 37.86 -5.41 12.04
CA ASN A 672 37.00 -6.05 13.04
C ASN A 672 35.52 -5.68 12.84
N GLU A 673 35.22 -4.47 12.41
CA GLU A 673 33.88 -4.07 12.00
C GLU A 673 33.39 -4.93 10.83
N LEU A 674 34.16 -5.04 9.75
CA LEU A 674 33.85 -5.92 8.62
C LEU A 674 33.68 -7.38 9.05
N ALA A 675 34.55 -7.88 9.93
CA ALA A 675 34.45 -9.23 10.46
C ALA A 675 33.14 -9.43 11.24
N ASN A 676 32.76 -8.47 12.09
CA ASN A 676 31.54 -8.56 12.87
C ASN A 676 30.29 -8.49 11.99
N ASP A 677 30.28 -7.62 10.97
CA ASP A 677 29.20 -7.53 9.99
C ASP A 677 29.08 -8.82 9.19
N LEU A 678 30.21 -9.35 8.68
CA LEU A 678 30.24 -10.60 7.92
C LEU A 678 29.70 -11.76 8.77
N LYS A 679 30.10 -11.82 10.04
CA LYS A 679 29.59 -12.81 10.99
C LYS A 679 28.08 -12.66 11.19
N ALA A 680 27.60 -11.45 11.47
CA ALA A 680 26.18 -11.20 11.73
C ALA A 680 25.31 -11.58 10.52
N LYS A 681 25.73 -11.21 9.30
CA LYS A 681 25.01 -11.57 8.06
C LYS A 681 25.09 -13.08 7.78
N SER A 682 26.22 -13.71 8.03
CA SER A 682 26.38 -15.16 7.90
C SER A 682 25.48 -15.91 8.87
N ASP A 683 25.43 -15.51 10.14
CA ASP A 683 24.59 -16.15 11.16
C ASP A 683 23.09 -16.00 10.83
N ALA A 684 22.67 -14.85 10.27
CA ALA A 684 21.31 -14.65 9.80
C ALA A 684 20.96 -15.53 8.58
N ALA A 685 21.86 -15.62 7.60
CA ALA A 685 21.70 -16.48 6.42
C ALA A 685 21.62 -17.96 6.80
N GLU A 686 22.50 -18.42 7.69
CA GLU A 686 22.48 -19.78 8.23
C GLU A 686 21.14 -20.08 8.94
N LYS A 687 20.66 -19.16 9.77
CA LYS A 687 19.36 -19.31 10.44
C LYS A 687 18.20 -19.41 9.45
N ASP A 688 18.18 -18.61 8.39
CA ASP A 688 17.15 -18.66 7.34
C ASP A 688 17.14 -20.02 6.63
N ILE A 689 18.31 -20.47 6.16
CA ILE A 689 18.49 -21.76 5.50
C ILE A 689 18.03 -22.90 6.40
N LEU A 690 18.47 -22.92 7.67
CA LEU A 690 18.08 -23.96 8.63
C LEU A 690 16.58 -23.95 8.91
N THR A 691 15.96 -22.77 9.04
CA THR A 691 14.52 -22.63 9.28
C THR A 691 13.71 -23.15 8.09
N LYS A 692 14.10 -22.79 6.86
CA LYS A 692 13.44 -23.28 5.64
C LYS A 692 13.60 -24.79 5.46
N LYS A 693 14.80 -25.32 5.65
CA LYS A 693 15.06 -26.78 5.61
C LYS A 693 14.25 -27.52 6.67
N TYR A 694 14.21 -27.01 7.91
CA TYR A 694 13.39 -27.58 8.97
C TYR A 694 11.90 -27.57 8.63
N ASN A 695 11.36 -26.45 8.16
CA ASN A 695 9.95 -26.34 7.78
C ASN A 695 9.58 -27.29 6.63
N SER A 696 10.50 -27.49 5.67
CA SER A 696 10.32 -28.48 4.59
C SER A 696 10.24 -29.90 5.15
N VAL A 697 11.18 -30.31 6.01
CA VAL A 697 11.18 -31.64 6.64
C VAL A 697 9.97 -31.84 7.56
N ALA A 698 9.59 -30.82 8.33
CA ALA A 698 8.41 -30.87 9.19
C ALA A 698 7.12 -31.04 8.38
N LYS A 699 7.03 -30.41 7.20
CA LYS A 699 5.93 -30.61 6.26
C LYS A 699 5.92 -32.05 5.73
N GLU A 700 7.03 -32.56 5.22
CA GLU A 700 7.14 -33.95 4.75
C GLU A 700 6.75 -34.98 5.82
N LEU A 701 7.16 -34.74 7.07
CA LEU A 701 6.78 -35.60 8.20
C LEU A 701 5.29 -35.51 8.51
N ARG A 702 4.68 -34.32 8.49
CA ARG A 702 3.22 -34.16 8.65
C ARG A 702 2.46 -34.89 7.55
N ASP A 703 2.91 -34.76 6.30
CA ASP A 703 2.29 -35.41 5.15
C ASP A 703 2.37 -36.95 5.28
N LYS A 704 3.52 -37.49 5.71
CA LYS A 704 3.66 -38.92 6.02
C LYS A 704 2.80 -39.37 7.20
N VAL A 705 2.69 -38.56 8.26
CA VAL A 705 1.82 -38.89 9.40
C VAL A 705 0.36 -38.96 8.98
N GLU A 706 -0.11 -38.05 8.12
CA GLU A 706 -1.46 -38.14 7.55
C GLU A 706 -1.63 -39.38 6.67
N LEU A 707 -0.65 -39.71 5.82
CA LEU A 707 -0.68 -40.96 5.05
C LEU A 707 -0.80 -42.18 5.97
N PHE A 708 0.00 -42.25 7.04
CA PHE A 708 -0.08 -43.35 8.00
C PHE A 708 -1.41 -43.39 8.77
N LYS A 709 -2.06 -42.27 9.03
CA LYS A 709 -3.42 -42.26 9.61
C LYS A 709 -4.44 -42.85 8.63
N VAL A 710 -4.34 -42.51 7.34
CA VAL A 710 -5.16 -43.10 6.28
C VAL A 710 -4.92 -44.60 6.20
N ASP A 711 -3.66 -45.04 6.12
CA ASP A 711 -3.29 -46.46 6.06
C ASP A 711 -3.76 -47.23 7.30
N LYS A 712 -3.63 -46.65 8.51
CA LYS A 712 -4.13 -47.25 9.74
C LYS A 712 -5.65 -47.44 9.70
N LYS A 713 -6.40 -46.49 9.14
CA LYS A 713 -7.85 -46.59 8.97
C LYS A 713 -8.21 -47.68 7.95
N THR A 714 -7.44 -47.78 6.86
CA THR A 714 -7.58 -48.85 5.86
C THR A 714 -7.34 -50.22 6.48
N VAL A 715 -6.26 -50.38 7.26
CA VAL A 715 -5.94 -51.63 7.96
C VAL A 715 -6.99 -51.99 9.01
N ALA A 716 -7.46 -51.03 9.81
CA ALA A 716 -8.52 -51.27 10.79
C ALA A 716 -9.85 -51.70 10.13
N ASN A 717 -10.07 -51.31 8.87
CA ASN A 717 -11.22 -51.73 8.08
C ASN A 717 -11.00 -53.03 7.29
N LEU A 718 -9.77 -53.59 7.24
CA LEU A 718 -9.51 -54.84 6.52
C LEU A 718 -10.31 -56.01 7.10
N ASP A 719 -10.49 -56.10 8.42
CA ASP A 719 -11.34 -57.12 9.04
C ASP A 719 -12.80 -57.00 8.61
N LYS A 720 -13.28 -55.76 8.46
CA LYS A 720 -14.63 -55.50 7.95
C LYS A 720 -14.72 -55.89 6.47
N TYR A 721 -13.76 -55.47 5.64
CA TYR A 721 -13.72 -55.84 4.23
C TYR A 721 -13.57 -57.34 4.03
N GLN A 722 -12.79 -58.03 4.86
CA GLN A 722 -12.66 -59.48 4.86
C GLN A 722 -13.99 -60.14 5.22
N LYS A 723 -14.67 -59.68 6.27
CA LYS A 723 -16.02 -60.17 6.61
C LYS A 723 -17.05 -59.90 5.52
N ASP A 724 -16.99 -58.73 4.89
CA ASP A 724 -17.88 -58.37 3.77
C ASP A 724 -17.59 -59.26 2.55
N LEU A 725 -16.32 -59.59 2.28
CA LEU A 725 -15.90 -60.55 1.24
C LEU A 725 -16.29 -61.98 1.55
N GLU A 726 -16.09 -62.43 2.79
CA GLU A 726 -16.55 -63.74 3.27
C GLU A 726 -18.07 -63.87 3.17
N SER A 727 -18.80 -62.80 3.50
CA SER A 727 -20.26 -62.74 3.35
C SER A 727 -20.69 -62.75 1.88
N PHE A 728 -19.98 -62.03 1.01
CA PHE A 728 -20.22 -62.01 -0.43
C PHE A 728 -19.90 -63.37 -1.10
N LEU A 729 -18.81 -64.02 -0.69
CA LEU A 729 -18.44 -65.37 -1.13
C LEU A 729 -19.42 -66.42 -0.60
N ALA A 730 -19.93 -66.29 0.62
CA ALA A 730 -20.99 -67.15 1.14
C ALA A 730 -22.32 -66.95 0.39
N ALA A 731 -22.65 -65.71 0.00
CA ALA A 731 -23.84 -65.40 -0.79
C ALA A 731 -23.76 -65.92 -2.25
N ASN A 732 -22.55 -66.05 -2.80
CA ASN A 732 -22.33 -66.52 -4.18
C ASN A 732 -21.77 -67.96 -4.28
N GLY A 733 -21.42 -68.59 -3.15
CA GLY A 733 -20.86 -69.94 -3.05
C GLY A 733 -21.85 -71.03 -2.61
N GLY A 734 -23.09 -70.66 -2.29
CA GLY A 734 -24.17 -71.61 -2.00
C GLY A 734 -24.78 -72.21 -3.26
N GLY A 735 -24.00 -73.02 -3.97
CA GLY A 735 -24.39 -73.66 -5.23
C GLY A 735 -23.51 -74.85 -5.60
N ALA A 736 -23.22 -75.74 -4.64
CA ALA A 736 -22.93 -77.16 -4.82
C ALA A 736 -22.98 -77.88 -3.47
#